data_AF-E1U3M2-F1
#
_entry.id   AF-E1U3M2-F1
#
_cell.length_a   1.000
_cell.length_b   1.000
_cell.length_c   1.000
_cell.angle_alpha   90.00
_cell.angle_beta   90.00
_cell.angle_gamma   90.00
#
_symmetry.space_group_name_H-M   'P 1'
#
loop_
_entity.id
_entity.type
_entity.pdbx_description
1 polymer ?
#
loop_
_entity_poly.entity_id
_entity_poly.type
_entity_poly.pdbx_seq_one_letter_code
_entity_poly.pdbx_strand_id
1 'polypeptide(L)'
;MKRKRLAISLSIIFLKAGWVFALILIAQPVQADLIKKTKENIQDIKKENSQQTKCLSLQIKNLKCKNINPITPNSIEEFPHPVTSAESLLVQSSVVQVTNVQLNSMDDGIEVILETAGGETLQVVTTSKGNSLIIDIPNAQLDLPQGKEFRQEKPFSGIASVNVAASGNNSIQVIVTGVDGVPTGEILQNQPGLVVSVTPPETAGAEDADIEIIVTAEKTPEDLQNVPISITALTEEELEDAQIDSLQGIANNTPNFSIFSQGGRTFTYYNIRGLGNNGFSGDSVAFYIDDVPFDSGRFIDLDLIDLERVEVLRGPQNTLYGRNTQGGVVNIITKLPTNIPESRIGASYGNYNSRNLQYSFSGAVIPDKLSLRFSGNYEAQDGFYKNTFLDENVGKRFGIAGRGQLLWQPSDEWTISFNTFGSYNDDEFSPFSFFKQSDPFKIEQDFIGYNELSTNAQALKIAYNGSAFRTTSVTTRRFSNQFQSTDGDVSPAPLARYINEFNSTVWTQEIRFQSPLDSDQFRWLFGGYYESYEYNTVADGFRLTEQGASAFGFPAPGTDRASGELYRNTYAVFGQVDYKPVPSLTLTAGLRYESNKTRLDRRRNYELAAGGSFPIGETVNDVEQNSDELIPRLAVEYRFNPNLMIYTSITRGYKPGGLNYRADTEVGRPFEEETSWNYEVGLKSSWFDNRLTANLAVFNTQVDNYQVPLPDISGQFRNIVNAGVSITGFELELKAEPIDGFNLITGFGYIDGKFTDYTNPFTGQNFNGNRLTYTPKFTYNLAAQYRSPGGGIFARMELQGFGTYFFDDANEIQQDPFALVNARIGYEGKNYGVYLFANNIFDTEYVTSAFAFPPRILASYGNPVTYGIQVRASF
;
A
#
# COMPACT_ATOMS: atom_id res chain seq x y z
N MET A 1 13.98 9.13 37.92
CA MET A 1 15.07 8.82 36.96
C MET A 1 14.61 8.52 35.53
N LYS A 2 13.32 8.22 35.27
CA LYS A 2 12.80 7.86 33.93
C LYS A 2 12.62 9.03 32.93
N ARG A 3 12.45 10.28 33.37
CA ARG A 3 12.28 11.46 32.47
C ARG A 3 13.56 11.98 31.79
N LYS A 4 14.75 11.59 32.25
CA LYS A 4 16.03 12.01 31.63
C LYS A 4 16.49 11.09 30.48
N ARG A 5 15.91 9.89 30.34
CA ARG A 5 16.22 8.98 29.21
C ARG A 5 15.48 9.36 27.92
N LEU A 6 14.24 9.89 28.04
CA LEU A 6 13.43 10.30 26.89
C LEU A 6 14.04 11.49 26.11
N ALA A 7 14.62 12.47 26.83
CA ALA A 7 15.27 13.62 26.20
C ALA A 7 16.59 13.26 25.48
N ILE A 8 17.30 12.24 25.95
CA ILE A 8 18.58 11.80 25.36
C ILE A 8 18.31 10.94 24.11
N SER A 9 17.23 10.14 24.08
CA SER A 9 16.84 9.37 22.90
C SER A 9 16.31 10.26 21.77
N LEU A 10 15.50 11.29 22.04
CA LEU A 10 15.03 12.22 21.01
C LEU A 10 16.18 13.03 20.39
N SER A 11 17.18 13.46 21.16
CA SER A 11 18.32 14.19 20.62
C SER A 11 19.25 13.31 19.76
N ILE A 12 19.33 12.01 20.02
CA ILE A 12 20.13 11.07 19.23
C ILE A 12 19.43 10.71 17.90
N ILE A 13 18.09 10.72 17.86
CA ILE A 13 17.32 10.47 16.64
C ILE A 13 17.40 11.67 15.68
N PHE A 14 17.28 12.90 16.18
CA PHE A 14 17.46 14.11 15.34
C PHE A 14 18.90 14.32 14.87
N LEU A 15 19.91 13.97 15.68
CA LEU A 15 21.31 14.04 15.23
C LEU A 15 21.70 12.91 14.26
N LYS A 16 21.01 11.75 14.27
CA LYS A 16 21.27 10.67 13.29
C LYS A 16 20.55 10.88 11.96
N ALA A 17 19.36 11.50 11.97
CA ALA A 17 18.65 11.86 10.74
C ALA A 17 19.37 12.97 9.94
N GLY A 18 20.01 13.93 10.62
CA GLY A 18 20.77 15.01 9.97
C GLY A 18 22.09 14.58 9.31
N TRP A 19 22.64 13.40 9.65
CA TRP A 19 23.90 12.89 9.06
C TRP A 19 23.68 12.05 7.79
N VAL A 20 22.47 11.57 7.53
CA VAL A 20 22.14 10.83 6.30
C VAL A 20 22.16 11.77 5.07
N PHE A 21 21.87 13.06 5.25
CA PHE A 21 21.94 14.06 4.17
C PHE A 21 23.37 14.45 3.76
N ALA A 22 24.38 14.21 4.61
CA ALA A 22 25.77 14.59 4.34
C ALA A 22 26.65 13.43 3.82
N LEU A 23 26.13 12.19 3.79
CA LEU A 23 26.86 11.00 3.35
C LEU A 23 26.48 10.49 1.95
N ILE A 24 25.57 11.19 1.25
CA ILE A 24 25.12 10.82 -0.10
C ILE A 24 26.04 11.39 -1.22
N LEU A 25 27.10 12.13 -0.90
CA LEU A 25 28.02 12.69 -1.91
C LEU A 25 29.46 12.14 -1.91
N ILE A 26 29.84 11.23 -0.99
CA ILE A 26 31.17 10.61 -1.03
C ILE A 26 31.12 9.20 -0.40
N ALA A 27 31.06 8.13 -1.20
CA ALA A 27 31.81 6.87 -1.01
C ALA A 27 31.25 5.68 -1.84
N GLN A 28 31.92 5.35 -2.94
CA GLN A 28 32.45 4.00 -3.19
C GLN A 28 33.92 4.18 -3.59
N PRO A 29 34.88 3.26 -3.28
CA PRO A 29 34.71 1.89 -2.82
C PRO A 29 35.51 1.56 -1.52
N VAL A 30 34.87 0.93 -0.52
CA VAL A 30 35.57 0.16 0.55
C VAL A 30 34.74 -1.07 0.88
N GLN A 31 34.83 -2.10 0.03
CA GLN A 31 34.25 -3.41 0.32
C GLN A 31 35.12 -4.53 -0.28
N ALA A 32 36.43 -4.41 -0.07
CA ALA A 32 37.42 -5.43 -0.42
C ALA A 32 38.37 -5.81 0.75
N ASP A 33 38.27 -5.17 1.92
CA ASP A 33 39.23 -5.36 3.02
C ASP A 33 38.70 -6.07 4.28
N LEU A 34 37.43 -6.49 4.30
CA LEU A 34 36.87 -7.28 5.42
C LEU A 34 36.80 -8.79 5.15
N ILE A 35 37.00 -9.25 3.91
CA ILE A 35 36.99 -10.69 3.56
C ILE A 35 38.39 -11.32 3.75
N LYS A 36 39.42 -10.51 4.01
CA LYS A 36 40.82 -10.97 4.13
C LYS A 36 41.28 -11.26 5.58
N LYS A 37 40.40 -11.15 6.58
CA LYS A 37 40.76 -11.19 8.01
C LYS A 37 40.20 -12.36 8.81
N THR A 38 39.70 -13.41 8.16
CA THR A 38 39.22 -14.62 8.87
C THR A 38 39.53 -15.90 8.09
N LYS A 39 40.80 -16.08 7.75
CA LYS A 39 41.51 -17.30 7.28
C LYS A 39 42.96 -16.79 7.11
N GLU A 40 43.90 -17.00 8.02
CA GLU A 40 44.45 -18.27 8.44
C GLU A 40 45.23 -18.07 9.75
N ASN A 41 44.93 -18.94 10.72
CA ASN A 41 45.85 -19.30 11.79
C ASN A 41 46.76 -20.42 11.24
N ILE A 42 48.04 -20.39 11.62
CA ILE A 42 49.04 -21.47 11.49
C ILE A 42 49.84 -21.47 10.17
N GLN A 43 50.95 -20.72 10.13
CA GLN A 43 52.29 -21.29 10.36
C GLN A 43 53.35 -20.18 10.44
N ASP A 44 54.07 -20.14 11.55
CA ASP A 44 55.36 -19.47 11.70
C ASP A 44 56.31 -19.86 10.56
N ILE A 45 57.00 -18.90 9.94
CA ILE A 45 58.45 -18.92 9.63
C ILE A 45 58.87 -17.53 9.08
N LYS A 46 59.54 -16.79 9.97
CA LYS A 46 60.73 -15.93 9.78
C LYS A 46 60.79 -14.86 8.64
N LYS A 47 60.92 -13.63 9.15
CA LYS A 47 62.01 -12.64 8.94
C LYS A 47 61.91 -11.55 7.85
N GLU A 48 62.20 -10.35 8.35
CA GLU A 48 62.94 -9.21 7.76
C GLU A 48 62.16 -8.10 6.99
N ASN A 49 61.98 -6.97 7.70
CA ASN A 49 62.50 -5.61 7.41
C ASN A 49 62.38 -5.04 5.97
N SER A 50 62.05 -3.77 5.68
CA SER A 50 61.97 -2.52 6.47
C SER A 50 61.39 -1.37 5.62
N GLN A 51 60.93 -0.30 6.31
CA GLN A 51 60.78 1.11 5.86
C GLN A 51 59.70 1.41 4.79
N GLN A 52 58.89 2.47 4.85
CA GLN A 52 59.05 3.80 5.45
C GLN A 52 57.65 4.49 5.53
N THR A 53 57.31 5.08 6.68
CA THR A 53 56.15 5.97 6.87
C THR A 53 56.57 7.14 7.74
N LYS A 54 56.21 8.37 7.38
CA LYS A 54 56.12 9.56 8.26
C LYS A 54 55.34 10.64 7.51
N CYS A 55 54.04 10.80 7.77
CA CYS A 55 53.40 11.56 8.84
C CYS A 55 53.68 13.08 8.86
N LEU A 56 52.64 13.80 8.41
CA LEU A 56 52.12 15.10 8.80
C LEU A 56 52.38 15.50 10.27
N SER A 57 52.56 16.80 10.55
CA SER A 57 51.69 17.58 11.47
C SER A 57 52.23 18.99 11.85
N LEU A 58 51.30 19.97 11.86
CA LEU A 58 51.19 21.14 12.77
C LEU A 58 52.29 22.24 12.70
N GLN A 59 52.07 23.55 12.85
CA GLN A 59 50.92 24.47 12.87
C GLN A 59 51.55 25.90 12.92
N ILE A 60 51.01 26.85 12.17
CA ILE A 60 50.89 28.31 12.44
C ILE A 60 52.13 29.09 12.92
N LYS A 61 52.61 30.05 12.10
CA LYS A 61 52.78 31.48 12.48
C LYS A 61 53.36 32.36 11.34
N ASN A 62 52.65 33.46 11.09
CA ASN A 62 53.13 34.82 10.75
C ASN A 62 53.51 35.25 9.30
N LEU A 63 52.92 36.42 8.94
CA LEU A 63 53.40 37.54 8.10
C LEU A 63 53.40 37.35 6.56
N LYS A 64 52.40 37.86 5.82
CA LYS A 64 52.16 39.24 5.30
C LYS A 64 53.10 39.75 4.18
N CYS A 65 52.45 39.93 3.01
CA CYS A 65 52.52 41.04 2.02
C CYS A 65 53.73 41.18 1.07
N LYS A 66 53.48 41.06 -0.25
CA LYS A 66 53.25 42.21 -1.16
C LYS A 66 52.83 41.81 -2.60
N ASN A 67 51.98 42.67 -3.17
CA ASN A 67 51.35 42.74 -4.50
C ASN A 67 52.24 42.45 -5.71
N ILE A 68 51.65 41.87 -6.78
CA ILE A 68 51.83 42.27 -8.20
C ILE A 68 50.49 42.07 -8.97
N ASN A 69 50.19 43.01 -9.87
CA ASN A 69 48.98 43.22 -10.69
C ASN A 69 48.63 42.10 -11.71
N PRO A 70 47.38 42.09 -12.23
CA PRO A 70 46.86 41.02 -13.09
C PRO A 70 47.21 41.22 -14.57
N ILE A 71 47.46 40.10 -15.26
CA ILE A 71 47.58 40.00 -16.71
C ILE A 71 46.48 39.06 -17.22
N THR A 72 45.73 39.54 -18.20
CA THR A 72 44.71 38.86 -19.02
C THR A 72 45.26 37.66 -19.80
N PRO A 73 44.42 36.67 -20.11
CA PRO A 73 44.59 35.84 -21.30
C PRO A 73 43.43 35.97 -22.30
N ASN A 74 43.81 35.95 -23.58
CA ASN A 74 42.96 35.95 -24.77
C ASN A 74 42.30 34.58 -25.04
N SER A 75 41.11 34.68 -25.63
CA SER A 75 40.50 33.90 -26.73
C SER A 75 40.50 32.36 -26.72
N ILE A 76 39.28 31.80 -26.74
CA ILE A 76 38.92 30.59 -27.50
C ILE A 76 37.65 30.90 -28.29
N GLU A 77 37.64 30.43 -29.53
CA GLU A 77 36.72 30.67 -30.65
C GLU A 77 35.27 30.17 -30.45
N GLU A 78 34.36 30.96 -31.06
CA GLU A 78 33.17 30.63 -31.85
C GLU A 78 32.25 29.44 -31.52
N PHE A 79 31.07 29.76 -30.98
CA PHE A 79 29.79 29.18 -31.42
C PHE A 79 28.87 30.33 -31.92
N PRO A 80 28.19 30.20 -33.06
CA PRO A 80 27.35 31.26 -33.60
C PRO A 80 26.05 31.38 -32.80
N HIS A 81 25.88 32.50 -32.10
CA HIS A 81 24.57 32.94 -31.65
C HIS A 81 23.82 33.59 -32.82
N PRO A 82 22.53 33.26 -33.07
CA PRO A 82 21.73 34.07 -33.98
C PRO A 82 21.56 35.45 -33.35
N VAL A 83 22.25 36.44 -33.92
CA VAL A 83 22.03 37.86 -33.60
C VAL A 83 20.70 38.24 -34.23
N THR A 84 19.63 38.17 -33.44
CA THR A 84 18.38 38.88 -33.77
C THR A 84 18.26 39.99 -32.74
N SER A 85 18.80 41.17 -33.07
CA SER A 85 18.52 42.37 -32.29
C SER A 85 17.09 42.81 -32.57
N ALA A 86 16.42 43.42 -31.59
CA ALA A 86 15.07 43.97 -31.74
C ALA A 86 14.95 45.02 -32.88
N GLU A 87 16.09 45.55 -33.37
CA GLU A 87 16.15 46.44 -34.55
C GLU A 87 16.05 45.70 -35.89
N SER A 88 16.25 44.37 -35.93
CA SER A 88 16.10 43.55 -37.15
C SER A 88 14.68 43.02 -37.39
N LEU A 89 13.72 43.33 -36.49
CA LEU A 89 12.29 42.99 -36.62
C LEU A 89 11.41 44.16 -37.12
N LEU A 90 11.99 45.34 -37.37
CA LEU A 90 11.25 46.48 -37.93
C LEU A 90 11.33 46.47 -39.46
N VAL A 91 10.70 45.47 -40.07
CA VAL A 91 10.06 45.69 -41.35
C VAL A 91 8.90 46.64 -41.07
N GLN A 92 8.83 47.79 -41.73
CA GLN A 92 7.61 48.59 -41.79
C GLN A 92 6.53 47.70 -42.44
N SER A 93 5.81 46.93 -41.61
CA SER A 93 4.62 46.23 -42.05
C SER A 93 3.60 47.30 -42.43
N SER A 94 3.17 47.27 -43.69
CA SER A 94 2.03 48.07 -44.13
C SER A 94 0.88 47.77 -43.19
N VAL A 95 0.31 48.81 -42.58
CA VAL A 95 -0.87 48.69 -41.72
C VAL A 95 -2.00 48.12 -42.56
N VAL A 96 -2.50 46.95 -42.18
CA VAL A 96 -3.59 46.27 -42.88
C VAL A 96 -4.92 46.81 -42.38
N GLN A 97 -5.81 47.20 -43.28
CA GLN A 97 -7.15 47.67 -42.92
C GLN A 97 -8.08 46.45 -42.75
N VAL A 98 -8.61 46.28 -41.53
CA VAL A 98 -9.69 45.33 -41.26
C VAL A 98 -11.00 46.04 -41.50
N THR A 99 -11.66 45.70 -42.61
CA THR A 99 -12.84 46.39 -43.14
C THR A 99 -14.15 45.81 -42.65
N ASN A 100 -14.13 44.61 -42.07
CA ASN A 100 -15.31 43.94 -41.52
C ASN A 100 -14.95 42.94 -40.42
N VAL A 101 -15.89 42.74 -39.49
CA VAL A 101 -15.83 41.64 -38.49
C VAL A 101 -17.11 40.84 -38.62
N GLN A 102 -17.00 39.55 -38.92
CA GLN A 102 -18.12 38.62 -38.95
C GLN A 102 -18.00 37.63 -37.79
N LEU A 103 -19.16 37.17 -37.32
CA LEU A 103 -19.24 36.14 -36.30
C LEU A 103 -20.19 35.05 -36.79
N ASN A 104 -19.66 33.84 -36.99
CA ASN A 104 -20.45 32.68 -37.38
C ASN A 104 -20.56 31.71 -36.19
N SER A 105 -21.68 31.00 -36.11
CA SER A 105 -21.82 29.87 -35.19
C SER A 105 -21.38 28.58 -35.88
N MET A 106 -20.66 27.74 -35.16
CA MET A 106 -20.27 26.38 -35.55
C MET A 106 -21.03 25.36 -34.67
N ASP A 107 -20.89 24.06 -34.97
CA ASP A 107 -21.54 23.00 -34.19
C ASP A 107 -21.02 22.94 -32.73
N ASP A 108 -19.75 23.30 -32.51
CA ASP A 108 -19.03 23.20 -31.23
C ASP A 108 -18.45 24.55 -30.74
N GLY A 109 -18.77 25.68 -31.39
CA GLY A 109 -18.24 26.98 -31.01
C GLY A 109 -18.63 28.14 -31.92
N ILE A 110 -17.74 29.12 -32.03
CA ILE A 110 -17.91 30.32 -32.86
C ILE A 110 -16.69 30.56 -33.72
N GLU A 111 -16.88 31.23 -34.84
CA GLU A 111 -15.82 31.66 -35.73
C GLU A 111 -15.84 33.19 -35.81
N VAL A 112 -14.75 33.84 -35.39
CA VAL A 112 -14.55 35.28 -35.53
C VAL A 112 -13.72 35.53 -36.79
N ILE A 113 -14.30 36.19 -37.79
CA ILE A 113 -13.63 36.49 -39.06
C ILE A 113 -13.32 37.98 -39.13
N LEU A 114 -12.06 38.34 -39.29
CA LEU A 114 -11.59 39.69 -39.61
C LEU A 114 -11.29 39.77 -41.11
N GLU A 115 -12.09 40.50 -41.88
CA GLU A 115 -11.88 40.67 -43.32
C GLU A 115 -10.92 41.83 -43.59
N THR A 116 -9.98 41.64 -44.50
CA THR A 116 -9.04 42.65 -44.94
C THR A 116 -9.30 43.05 -46.39
N ALA A 117 -8.93 44.28 -46.79
CA ALA A 117 -9.28 44.84 -48.09
C ALA A 117 -8.73 44.02 -49.30
N GLY A 118 -7.65 43.26 -49.10
CA GLY A 118 -7.00 42.43 -50.13
C GLY A 118 -6.65 41.02 -49.67
N GLY A 119 -7.17 40.55 -48.54
CA GLY A 119 -6.80 39.25 -47.95
C GLY A 119 -5.37 39.22 -47.42
N GLU A 120 -4.84 40.38 -46.98
CA GLU A 120 -3.50 40.51 -46.42
C GLU A 120 -3.34 39.79 -45.08
N THR A 121 -2.15 39.26 -44.84
CA THR A 121 -1.77 38.51 -43.63
C THR A 121 -1.69 39.44 -42.41
N LEU A 122 -2.36 39.05 -41.32
CA LEU A 122 -2.31 39.75 -40.03
C LEU A 122 -1.21 39.16 -39.13
N GLN A 123 -0.48 39.98 -38.39
CA GLN A 123 0.44 39.50 -37.35
C GLN A 123 -0.37 39.24 -36.09
N VAL A 124 -0.21 38.08 -35.48
CA VAL A 124 -1.08 37.67 -34.37
C VAL A 124 -0.26 37.21 -33.18
N VAL A 125 -0.59 37.73 -32.01
CA VAL A 125 -0.04 37.32 -30.72
C VAL A 125 -1.20 36.95 -29.80
N THR A 126 -1.26 35.69 -29.40
CA THR A 126 -2.32 35.19 -28.51
C THR A 126 -1.83 35.15 -27.07
N THR A 127 -2.64 35.67 -26.15
CA THR A 127 -2.43 35.60 -24.70
C THR A 127 -3.74 35.23 -24.00
N SER A 128 -3.69 34.91 -22.71
CA SER A 128 -4.87 34.65 -21.90
C SER A 128 -4.79 35.41 -20.58
N LYS A 129 -5.93 35.92 -20.10
CA LYS A 129 -6.04 36.64 -18.82
C LYS A 129 -7.44 36.49 -18.25
N GLY A 130 -7.56 35.98 -17.02
CA GLY A 130 -8.88 35.67 -16.43
C GLY A 130 -9.58 34.57 -17.23
N ASN A 131 -10.85 34.75 -17.58
CA ASN A 131 -11.62 33.86 -18.47
C ASN A 131 -11.57 34.31 -19.94
N SER A 132 -10.59 35.13 -20.33
CA SER A 132 -10.53 35.72 -21.66
C SER A 132 -9.33 35.22 -22.47
N LEU A 133 -9.61 34.76 -23.68
CA LEU A 133 -8.65 34.62 -24.77
C LEU A 133 -8.46 35.99 -25.42
N ILE A 134 -7.21 36.45 -25.52
CA ILE A 134 -6.86 37.76 -26.07
C ILE A 134 -5.94 37.57 -27.28
N ILE A 135 -6.30 38.16 -28.41
CA ILE A 135 -5.57 38.08 -29.66
C ILE A 135 -5.19 39.50 -30.07
N ASP A 136 -3.91 39.83 -29.92
CA ASP A 136 -3.33 41.11 -30.28
C ASP A 136 -2.82 41.08 -31.72
N ILE A 137 -3.20 42.10 -32.50
CA ILE A 137 -2.87 42.24 -33.91
C ILE A 137 -2.14 43.58 -34.12
N PRO A 138 -0.80 43.61 -34.00
CA PRO A 138 -0.03 44.85 -33.94
C PRO A 138 0.22 45.54 -35.29
N ASN A 139 -0.22 44.96 -36.42
CA ASN A 139 -0.06 45.50 -37.76
C ASN A 139 -1.39 45.84 -38.46
N ALA A 140 -2.46 46.07 -37.69
CA ALA A 140 -3.80 46.24 -38.24
C ALA A 140 -4.50 47.50 -37.72
N GLN A 141 -5.37 48.08 -38.54
CA GLN A 141 -6.25 49.17 -38.16
C GLN A 141 -7.70 48.79 -38.48
N LEU A 142 -8.59 49.04 -37.52
CA LEU A 142 -10.01 48.70 -37.63
C LEU A 142 -10.76 49.84 -38.33
N ASP A 143 -11.35 49.55 -39.50
CA ASP A 143 -12.11 50.50 -40.33
C ASP A 143 -13.49 49.91 -40.68
N LEU A 144 -14.37 49.82 -39.66
CA LEU A 144 -15.69 49.21 -39.81
C LEU A 144 -16.74 50.23 -40.25
N PRO A 145 -17.70 49.85 -41.13
CA PRO A 145 -18.77 50.74 -41.57
C PRO A 145 -19.71 51.23 -40.45
N GLN A 146 -19.74 50.57 -39.29
CA GLN A 146 -20.74 50.78 -38.23
C GLN A 146 -20.16 51.23 -36.87
N GLY A 147 -18.85 51.52 -36.75
CA GLY A 147 -18.26 51.96 -35.48
C GLY A 147 -16.74 51.75 -35.37
N LYS A 148 -16.17 52.07 -34.21
CA LYS A 148 -14.74 51.86 -33.89
C LYS A 148 -14.46 50.57 -33.11
N GLU A 149 -15.50 49.76 -32.87
CA GLU A 149 -15.44 48.48 -32.16
C GLU A 149 -16.58 47.57 -32.67
N PHE A 150 -16.38 46.26 -32.54
CA PHE A 150 -17.40 45.23 -32.72
C PHE A 150 -17.57 44.48 -31.40
N ARG A 151 -18.79 44.36 -30.90
CA ARG A 151 -19.07 43.63 -29.65
C ARG A 151 -20.34 42.81 -29.76
N GLN A 152 -20.27 41.56 -29.36
CA GLN A 152 -21.41 40.64 -29.29
C GLN A 152 -21.45 39.97 -27.92
N GLU A 153 -22.58 40.09 -27.23
CA GLU A 153 -22.85 39.41 -25.96
C GLU A 153 -23.49 38.04 -26.22
N LYS A 154 -23.10 37.05 -25.42
CA LYS A 154 -23.61 35.66 -25.45
C LYS A 154 -23.78 35.06 -26.86
N PRO A 155 -22.71 35.05 -27.69
CA PRO A 155 -22.81 34.55 -29.06
C PRO A 155 -23.01 33.03 -29.15
N PHE A 156 -22.60 32.27 -28.14
CA PHE A 156 -22.69 30.81 -28.07
C PHE A 156 -22.70 30.34 -26.61
N SER A 157 -23.20 29.12 -26.36
CA SER A 157 -23.21 28.54 -25.01
C SER A 157 -21.77 28.41 -24.48
N GLY A 158 -21.50 28.88 -23.26
CA GLY A 158 -20.15 28.88 -22.69
C GLY A 158 -19.25 30.07 -23.11
N ILE A 159 -19.70 30.94 -24.04
CA ILE A 159 -19.03 32.21 -24.37
C ILE A 159 -19.85 33.39 -23.82
N ALA A 160 -19.27 34.15 -22.89
CA ALA A 160 -19.88 35.33 -22.31
C ALA A 160 -19.95 36.50 -23.30
N SER A 161 -18.86 36.80 -24.01
CA SER A 161 -18.81 37.91 -24.98
C SER A 161 -17.63 37.80 -25.95
N VAL A 162 -17.78 38.36 -27.15
CA VAL A 162 -16.70 38.65 -28.11
C VAL A 162 -16.59 40.16 -28.30
N ASN A 163 -15.39 40.70 -28.22
CA ASN A 163 -15.10 42.12 -28.45
C ASN A 163 -13.88 42.29 -29.38
N VAL A 164 -14.00 43.12 -30.41
CA VAL A 164 -12.91 43.49 -31.32
C VAL A 164 -12.80 45.01 -31.35
N ALA A 165 -11.67 45.55 -30.88
CA ALA A 165 -11.49 46.99 -30.76
C ALA A 165 -10.04 47.41 -31.06
N ALA A 166 -9.84 48.68 -31.39
CA ALA A 166 -8.51 49.25 -31.53
C ALA A 166 -7.80 49.30 -30.16
N SER A 167 -6.59 48.74 -30.08
CA SER A 167 -5.73 48.77 -28.87
C SER A 167 -4.59 49.81 -28.97
N GLY A 168 -4.46 50.48 -30.12
CA GLY A 168 -3.44 51.49 -30.42
C GLY A 168 -3.66 52.10 -31.81
N ASN A 169 -2.77 52.98 -32.27
CA ASN A 169 -2.95 53.65 -33.57
C ASN A 169 -2.94 52.68 -34.77
N ASN A 170 -2.18 51.58 -34.66
CA ASN A 170 -2.03 50.55 -35.68
C ASN A 170 -2.15 49.14 -35.08
N SER A 171 -2.96 48.97 -34.03
CA SER A 171 -3.21 47.66 -33.44
C SER A 171 -4.67 47.41 -33.11
N ILE A 172 -5.11 46.18 -33.33
CA ILE A 172 -6.44 45.66 -32.99
C ILE A 172 -6.28 44.59 -31.91
N GLN A 173 -7.26 44.47 -31.02
CA GLN A 173 -7.34 43.38 -30.06
C GLN A 173 -8.70 42.70 -30.19
N VAL A 174 -8.69 41.37 -30.31
CA VAL A 174 -9.88 40.51 -30.20
C VAL A 174 -9.86 39.88 -28.81
N ILE A 175 -10.94 40.04 -28.05
CA ILE A 175 -11.13 39.45 -26.72
C ILE A 175 -12.35 38.54 -26.77
N VAL A 176 -12.15 37.25 -26.49
CA VAL A 176 -13.25 36.29 -26.33
C VAL A 176 -13.27 35.82 -24.89
N THR A 177 -14.37 36.09 -24.18
CA THR A 177 -14.52 35.78 -22.76
C THR A 177 -15.44 34.58 -22.59
N GLY A 178 -14.97 33.52 -21.96
CA GLY A 178 -15.76 32.36 -21.58
C GLY A 178 -16.59 32.62 -20.33
N VAL A 179 -17.68 31.87 -20.15
CA VAL A 179 -18.52 31.94 -18.94
C VAL A 179 -17.75 31.36 -17.74
N ASP A 180 -17.19 30.16 -17.89
CA ASP A 180 -16.62 29.37 -16.78
C ASP A 180 -15.11 29.06 -16.92
N GLY A 181 -14.44 29.57 -17.95
CA GLY A 181 -13.00 29.36 -18.19
C GLY A 181 -12.47 30.17 -19.37
N VAL A 182 -11.20 29.96 -19.75
CA VAL A 182 -10.60 30.56 -20.95
C VAL A 182 -10.98 29.71 -22.18
N PRO A 183 -11.63 30.28 -23.21
CA PRO A 183 -11.92 29.58 -24.47
C PRO A 183 -10.64 29.18 -25.21
N THR A 184 -10.65 28.05 -25.91
CA THR A 184 -9.57 27.64 -26.83
C THR A 184 -9.81 28.23 -28.21
N GLY A 185 -8.77 28.77 -28.84
CA GLY A 185 -8.86 29.40 -30.17
C GLY A 185 -7.82 28.86 -31.14
N GLU A 186 -8.28 28.33 -32.27
CA GLU A 186 -7.44 28.02 -33.43
C GLU A 186 -7.46 29.17 -34.42
N ILE A 187 -6.29 29.51 -34.97
CA ILE A 187 -6.11 30.68 -35.85
C ILE A 187 -5.74 30.21 -37.24
N LEU A 188 -6.56 30.58 -38.22
CA LEU A 188 -6.35 30.28 -39.63
C LEU A 188 -6.21 31.59 -40.42
N GLN A 189 -5.13 31.70 -41.20
CA GLN A 189 -4.95 32.83 -42.12
C GLN A 189 -5.33 32.39 -43.54
N ASN A 190 -6.41 32.95 -44.09
CA ASN A 190 -6.90 32.60 -45.42
C ASN A 190 -7.72 33.77 -46.00
N GLN A 191 -7.94 33.85 -47.31
CA GLN A 191 -8.84 34.88 -47.85
C GLN A 191 -10.28 34.62 -47.37
N PRO A 192 -10.98 35.63 -46.80
CA PRO A 192 -10.74 37.08 -46.92
C PRO A 192 -9.95 37.78 -45.77
N GLY A 193 -9.28 37.08 -44.85
CA GLY A 193 -8.40 37.68 -43.84
C GLY A 193 -7.94 36.74 -42.71
N LEU A 194 -8.35 37.02 -41.47
CA LEU A 194 -8.03 36.20 -40.29
C LEU A 194 -9.29 35.51 -39.77
N VAL A 195 -9.23 34.21 -39.60
CA VAL A 195 -10.29 33.40 -38.99
C VAL A 195 -9.81 32.90 -37.64
N VAL A 196 -10.61 33.11 -36.61
CA VAL A 196 -10.39 32.59 -35.26
C VAL A 196 -11.55 31.66 -34.91
N SER A 197 -11.30 30.37 -34.99
CA SER A 197 -12.23 29.34 -34.52
C SER A 197 -12.08 29.21 -33.02
N VAL A 198 -13.12 29.59 -32.28
CA VAL A 198 -13.13 29.58 -30.81
C VAL A 198 -14.14 28.56 -30.33
N THR A 199 -13.65 27.55 -29.64
CA THR A 199 -14.46 26.62 -28.86
C THR A 199 -14.59 27.14 -27.44
N PRO A 200 -15.79 27.04 -26.81
CA PRO A 200 -15.94 27.38 -25.40
C PRO A 200 -14.91 26.65 -24.55
N PRO A 201 -14.57 27.18 -23.36
CA PRO A 201 -13.86 26.36 -22.39
C PRO A 201 -14.69 25.10 -22.24
N GLU A 202 -14.07 23.92 -22.31
CA GLU A 202 -14.73 22.71 -21.83
C GLU A 202 -15.25 23.06 -20.45
N THR A 203 -16.56 23.23 -20.38
CA THR A 203 -17.20 23.14 -19.10
C THR A 203 -16.87 21.71 -18.75
N ALA A 204 -16.25 21.48 -17.60
CA ALA A 204 -16.63 20.31 -16.83
C ALA A 204 -18.14 20.46 -16.55
N GLY A 205 -18.96 20.40 -17.59
CA GLY A 205 -20.26 19.83 -17.48
C GLY A 205 -19.99 18.47 -16.93
N ALA A 206 -20.78 18.11 -15.94
CA ALA A 206 -20.99 16.72 -15.62
C ALA A 206 -21.48 16.01 -16.91
N GLU A 207 -20.60 15.71 -17.86
CA GLU A 207 -20.37 14.30 -18.14
C GLU A 207 -20.02 13.75 -16.77
N ASP A 208 -20.88 12.89 -16.23
CA ASP A 208 -20.50 12.01 -15.14
C ASP A 208 -19.05 11.64 -15.43
N ALA A 209 -18.12 12.08 -14.57
CA ALA A 209 -16.80 11.51 -14.59
C ALA A 209 -17.09 10.04 -14.37
N ASP A 210 -17.10 9.26 -15.45
CA ASP A 210 -16.99 7.82 -15.39
C ASP A 210 -15.87 7.62 -14.37
N ILE A 211 -16.21 7.17 -13.17
CA ILE A 211 -15.25 7.03 -12.08
C ILE A 211 -14.41 5.83 -12.50
N GLU A 212 -13.45 6.08 -13.38
CA GLU A 212 -12.49 5.11 -13.87
C GLU A 212 -11.55 4.86 -12.70
N ILE A 213 -11.76 3.73 -12.02
CA ILE A 213 -10.93 3.35 -10.89
C ILE A 213 -9.72 2.63 -11.47
N ILE A 214 -8.63 3.37 -11.64
CA ILE A 214 -7.37 2.80 -12.13
C ILE A 214 -6.71 1.97 -11.04
N VAL A 215 -6.48 0.69 -11.35
CA VAL A 215 -5.77 -0.27 -10.51
C VAL A 215 -4.47 -0.73 -11.16
N THR A 216 -3.54 -1.24 -10.35
CA THR A 216 -2.25 -1.79 -10.81
C THR A 216 -2.14 -3.31 -10.64
N ALA A 217 -3.31 -3.97 -10.58
CA ALA A 217 -3.45 -5.38 -10.24
C ALA A 217 -2.62 -6.33 -11.12
N GLU A 218 -2.52 -6.06 -12.43
CA GLU A 218 -1.70 -6.84 -13.35
C GLU A 218 -0.33 -6.21 -13.60
N LYS A 219 0.22 -5.49 -12.61
CA LYS A 219 1.50 -4.77 -12.70
C LYS A 219 1.51 -3.69 -13.81
N THR A 220 0.33 -3.32 -14.31
CA THR A 220 0.05 -2.29 -15.32
C THR A 220 -1.18 -1.49 -14.86
N PRO A 221 -1.22 -0.16 -15.04
CA PRO A 221 -2.41 0.64 -14.75
C PRO A 221 -3.54 0.31 -15.72
N GLU A 222 -4.71 -0.07 -15.20
CA GLU A 222 -5.91 -0.41 -15.96
C GLU A 222 -7.17 -0.05 -15.16
N ASP A 223 -8.26 0.28 -15.83
CA ASP A 223 -9.56 0.43 -15.18
C ASP A 223 -10.04 -0.88 -14.51
N LEU A 224 -10.63 -0.75 -13.32
CA LEU A 224 -11.13 -1.84 -12.50
C LEU A 224 -12.13 -2.75 -13.24
N GLN A 225 -13.02 -2.20 -14.07
CA GLN A 225 -14.00 -2.96 -14.85
C GLN A 225 -13.35 -3.68 -16.04
N ASN A 226 -12.11 -3.34 -16.39
CA ASN A 226 -11.35 -3.98 -17.46
C ASN A 226 -10.43 -5.11 -16.99
N VAL A 227 -10.16 -5.23 -15.69
CA VAL A 227 -9.29 -6.30 -15.17
C VAL A 227 -10.06 -7.65 -15.05
N PRO A 228 -9.60 -8.75 -15.68
CA PRO A 228 -10.29 -10.05 -15.70
C PRO A 228 -9.99 -10.91 -14.47
N ILE A 229 -10.11 -10.33 -13.28
CA ILE A 229 -9.98 -11.00 -11.98
C ILE A 229 -11.02 -10.44 -10.98
N SER A 230 -11.30 -11.20 -9.94
CA SER A 230 -12.05 -10.70 -8.78
C SER A 230 -11.17 -9.75 -7.96
N ILE A 231 -11.50 -8.46 -8.00
CA ILE A 231 -10.74 -7.39 -7.33
C ILE A 231 -11.69 -6.39 -6.68
N THR A 232 -11.38 -6.03 -5.44
CA THR A 232 -11.98 -4.89 -4.74
C THR A 232 -10.97 -3.75 -4.76
N ALA A 233 -11.39 -2.54 -5.12
CA ALA A 233 -10.57 -1.34 -5.03
C ALA A 233 -11.27 -0.34 -4.11
N LEU A 234 -10.63 0.01 -3.00
CA LEU A 234 -11.11 1.02 -2.05
C LEU A 234 -10.42 2.35 -2.40
N THR A 235 -11.19 3.35 -2.81
CA THR A 235 -10.66 4.66 -3.17
C THR A 235 -10.27 5.47 -1.94
N GLU A 236 -9.48 6.53 -2.12
CA GLU A 236 -9.17 7.52 -1.08
C GLU A 236 -10.43 7.95 -0.32
N GLU A 237 -11.48 8.32 -1.06
CA GLU A 237 -12.73 8.79 -0.50
C GLU A 237 -13.43 7.72 0.34
N GLU A 238 -13.48 6.47 -0.15
CA GLU A 238 -14.09 5.36 0.57
C GLU A 238 -13.32 5.01 1.85
N LEU A 239 -11.99 4.99 1.77
CA LEU A 239 -11.11 4.80 2.93
C LEU A 239 -11.34 5.91 3.97
N GLU A 240 -11.43 7.15 3.49
CA GLU A 240 -11.66 8.32 4.32
C GLU A 240 -13.04 8.32 4.98
N ASP A 241 -14.11 8.01 4.24
CA ASP A 241 -15.51 8.04 4.67
C ASP A 241 -15.84 6.92 5.66
N ALA A 242 -15.35 5.70 5.38
CA ALA A 242 -15.53 4.53 6.21
C ALA A 242 -14.53 4.45 7.39
N GLN A 243 -13.61 5.43 7.50
CA GLN A 243 -12.55 5.46 8.51
C GLN A 243 -11.68 4.18 8.48
N ILE A 244 -11.30 3.74 7.28
CA ILE A 244 -10.46 2.56 7.08
C ILE A 244 -8.99 2.98 7.17
N ASP A 245 -8.40 2.78 8.34
CA ASP A 245 -6.99 3.07 8.65
C ASP A 245 -6.21 1.84 9.14
N SER A 246 -6.81 0.65 9.01
CA SER A 246 -6.24 -0.63 9.42
C SER A 246 -6.51 -1.73 8.38
N LEU A 247 -5.68 -2.78 8.41
CA LEU A 247 -5.91 -3.97 7.58
C LEU A 247 -7.25 -4.63 7.87
N GLN A 248 -7.70 -4.63 9.13
CA GLN A 248 -9.01 -5.17 9.48
C GLN A 248 -10.15 -4.38 8.84
N GLY A 249 -10.05 -3.04 8.77
CA GLY A 249 -11.04 -2.21 8.08
C GLY A 249 -11.14 -2.50 6.57
N ILE A 250 -9.99 -2.77 5.93
CA ILE A 250 -9.93 -3.21 4.52
C ILE A 250 -10.66 -4.55 4.35
N ALA A 251 -10.37 -5.52 5.22
CA ALA A 251 -10.98 -6.84 5.16
C ALA A 251 -12.49 -6.80 5.40
N ASN A 252 -12.95 -6.03 6.38
CA ASN A 252 -14.37 -5.89 6.67
C ASN A 252 -15.17 -5.25 5.52
N ASN A 253 -14.51 -4.59 4.58
CA ASN A 253 -15.12 -3.99 3.39
C ASN A 253 -14.88 -4.80 2.10
N THR A 254 -14.32 -6.01 2.21
CA THR A 254 -13.98 -6.85 1.07
C THR A 254 -14.63 -8.25 1.20
N PRO A 255 -15.40 -8.73 0.21
CA PRO A 255 -16.02 -10.04 0.30
C PRO A 255 -15.01 -11.19 0.35
N ASN A 256 -15.29 -12.21 1.18
CA ASN A 256 -14.43 -13.38 1.42
C ASN A 256 -13.01 -13.05 1.89
N PHE A 257 -12.80 -11.86 2.46
CA PHE A 257 -11.60 -11.48 3.19
C PHE A 257 -11.97 -11.35 4.67
N SER A 258 -11.23 -12.00 5.55
CA SER A 258 -11.35 -11.76 6.99
C SER A 258 -9.99 -11.56 7.64
N ILE A 259 -9.97 -10.69 8.65
CA ILE A 259 -8.84 -10.44 9.51
C ILE A 259 -9.30 -10.46 10.96
N PHE A 260 -8.61 -11.25 11.78
CA PHE A 260 -8.84 -11.38 13.20
C PHE A 260 -7.53 -11.16 13.96
N SER A 261 -7.47 -10.10 14.76
CA SER A 261 -6.35 -9.86 15.67
C SER A 261 -6.52 -10.66 16.96
N GLN A 262 -5.43 -11.04 17.61
CA GLN A 262 -5.46 -11.59 18.98
C GLN A 262 -5.70 -10.48 20.03
N GLY A 263 -6.72 -9.64 19.81
CA GLY A 263 -7.11 -8.53 20.69
C GLY A 263 -6.14 -7.32 20.70
N GLY A 264 -5.01 -7.39 20.00
CA GLY A 264 -3.98 -6.34 19.91
C GLY A 264 -2.99 -6.62 18.77
N ARG A 265 -1.95 -5.80 18.62
CA ARG A 265 -0.96 -5.86 17.52
C ARG A 265 0.15 -6.90 17.71
N THR A 266 -0.19 -8.08 18.21
CA THR A 266 0.77 -9.15 18.53
C THR A 266 0.92 -10.12 17.37
N PHE A 267 -0.21 -10.64 16.91
CA PHE A 267 -0.33 -11.51 15.76
C PHE A 267 -1.71 -11.37 15.13
N THR A 268 -1.73 -11.25 13.80
CA THR A 268 -2.96 -11.10 13.03
C THR A 268 -3.20 -12.35 12.18
N TYR A 269 -4.36 -12.99 12.38
CA TYR A 269 -4.87 -14.02 11.49
C TYR A 269 -5.62 -13.37 10.35
N TYR A 270 -5.42 -13.86 9.15
CA TYR A 270 -6.08 -13.36 7.95
C TYR A 270 -6.32 -14.48 6.96
N ASN A 271 -7.38 -14.36 6.17
CA ASN A 271 -7.63 -15.25 5.05
C ASN A 271 -8.24 -14.50 3.86
N ILE A 272 -7.97 -14.98 2.66
CA ILE A 272 -8.75 -14.61 1.48
C ILE A 272 -9.21 -15.91 0.83
N ARG A 273 -10.52 -16.02 0.60
CA ARG A 273 -11.12 -17.25 0.05
C ARG A 273 -10.68 -18.52 0.79
N GLY A 274 -10.63 -18.45 2.13
CA GLY A 274 -10.30 -19.59 2.99
C GLY A 274 -8.83 -19.98 3.04
N LEU A 275 -7.96 -19.31 2.25
CA LEU A 275 -6.52 -19.48 2.30
C LEU A 275 -5.92 -18.34 3.09
N GLY A 276 -5.19 -18.68 4.16
CA GLY A 276 -4.74 -17.71 5.14
C GLY A 276 -3.37 -18.02 5.71
N ASN A 277 -3.03 -17.33 6.79
CA ASN A 277 -1.86 -17.64 7.60
C ASN A 277 -2.23 -18.48 8.82
N ASN A 278 -1.24 -19.21 9.33
CA ASN A 278 -1.37 -19.97 10.58
C ASN A 278 -0.27 -19.62 11.60
N GLY A 279 0.64 -18.70 11.24
CA GLY A 279 1.69 -18.17 12.11
C GLY A 279 2.95 -19.01 12.26
N PHE A 280 2.99 -20.19 11.61
CA PHE A 280 4.08 -21.16 11.70
C PHE A 280 4.62 -21.57 10.34
N SER A 281 3.74 -21.90 9.40
CA SER A 281 4.11 -22.11 8.00
C SER A 281 4.05 -20.78 7.24
N GLY A 282 4.58 -20.76 6.01
CA GLY A 282 4.47 -19.56 5.17
C GLY A 282 3.02 -19.10 4.95
N ASP A 283 2.85 -17.81 4.70
CA ASP A 283 1.56 -17.16 4.49
C ASP A 283 0.97 -17.45 3.08
N SER A 284 -0.36 -17.39 2.94
CA SER A 284 -1.05 -17.65 1.66
C SER A 284 -1.59 -16.39 0.96
N VAL A 285 -1.51 -15.25 1.63
CA VAL A 285 -1.88 -13.92 1.12
C VAL A 285 -0.67 -13.01 1.30
N ALA A 286 -0.32 -12.23 0.27
CA ALA A 286 0.75 -11.26 0.36
C ALA A 286 0.21 -9.84 0.56
N PHE A 287 0.90 -9.08 1.41
CA PHE A 287 0.63 -7.67 1.63
C PHE A 287 1.78 -6.84 1.05
N TYR A 288 1.43 -5.82 0.26
CA TYR A 288 2.37 -4.85 -0.27
C TYR A 288 1.97 -3.45 0.18
N ILE A 289 2.96 -2.66 0.62
CA ILE A 289 2.78 -1.23 0.84
C ILE A 289 3.80 -0.51 -0.04
N ASP A 290 3.33 0.17 -1.08
CA ASP A 290 4.16 0.80 -2.12
C ASP A 290 5.26 -0.13 -2.67
N ASP A 291 4.84 -1.30 -3.18
CA ASP A 291 5.70 -2.37 -3.69
C ASP A 291 6.58 -3.08 -2.62
N VAL A 292 6.59 -2.65 -1.35
CA VAL A 292 7.35 -3.32 -0.27
C VAL A 292 6.56 -4.52 0.27
N PRO A 293 7.08 -5.76 0.22
CA PRO A 293 6.40 -6.92 0.75
C PRO A 293 6.46 -7.01 2.27
N PHE A 294 5.34 -7.42 2.85
CA PHE A 294 5.21 -7.84 4.24
C PHE A 294 4.83 -9.34 4.28
N ASP A 295 5.48 -10.07 5.18
CA ASP A 295 5.68 -11.53 5.06
C ASP A 295 5.24 -12.33 6.29
N SER A 296 4.62 -11.67 7.26
CA SER A 296 4.23 -12.30 8.52
C SER A 296 3.10 -11.54 9.19
N GLY A 297 2.12 -12.29 9.70
CA GLY A 297 1.07 -11.79 10.60
C GLY A 297 1.57 -11.03 11.83
N ARG A 298 2.87 -11.12 12.16
CA ARG A 298 3.54 -10.38 13.25
C ARG A 298 3.93 -8.95 12.90
N PHE A 299 4.14 -8.66 11.61
CA PHE A 299 4.75 -7.40 11.17
C PHE A 299 3.84 -6.53 10.29
N ILE A 300 2.61 -6.99 10.04
CA ILE A 300 1.65 -6.34 9.12
C ILE A 300 0.66 -5.41 9.82
N ASP A 301 0.50 -5.52 11.13
CA ASP A 301 -0.42 -4.65 11.88
C ASP A 301 0.24 -3.29 12.15
N LEU A 302 0.19 -2.44 11.14
CA LEU A 302 0.79 -1.11 11.10
C LEU A 302 -0.27 -0.05 10.82
N ASP A 303 -0.03 1.16 11.31
CA ASP A 303 -0.88 2.31 11.00
C ASP A 303 -0.79 2.66 9.53
N LEU A 304 -1.93 2.63 8.83
CA LEU A 304 -2.00 3.01 7.43
C LEU A 304 -2.22 4.52 7.32
N ILE A 305 -1.24 5.20 6.72
CA ILE A 305 -1.22 6.67 6.65
C ILE A 305 -1.17 7.14 5.22
N ASP A 306 -1.93 8.20 4.94
CA ASP A 306 -1.82 8.96 3.70
C ASP A 306 -2.05 8.11 2.43
N LEU A 307 -3.08 7.26 2.51
CA LEU A 307 -3.47 6.31 1.49
C LEU A 307 -4.09 7.01 0.28
N GLU A 308 -3.76 6.53 -0.92
CA GLU A 308 -4.43 6.87 -2.17
C GLU A 308 -5.53 5.86 -2.48
N ARG A 309 -5.22 4.57 -2.36
CA ARG A 309 -6.17 3.48 -2.56
C ARG A 309 -5.64 2.16 -2.00
N VAL A 310 -6.54 1.19 -1.89
CA VAL A 310 -6.20 -0.21 -1.59
C VAL A 310 -6.80 -1.11 -2.66
N GLU A 311 -6.01 -2.04 -3.17
CA GLU A 311 -6.41 -3.04 -4.16
C GLU A 311 -6.34 -4.42 -3.50
N VAL A 312 -7.46 -5.16 -3.44
CA VAL A 312 -7.52 -6.53 -2.94
C VAL A 312 -7.83 -7.48 -4.09
N LEU A 313 -6.80 -8.18 -4.56
CA LEU A 313 -6.88 -9.19 -5.61
C LEU A 313 -7.19 -10.54 -4.96
N ARG A 314 -8.30 -11.17 -5.35
CA ARG A 314 -8.75 -12.44 -4.76
C ARG A 314 -8.45 -13.61 -5.69
N GLY A 315 -8.08 -14.74 -5.09
CA GLY A 315 -7.60 -15.93 -5.80
C GLY A 315 -6.11 -15.86 -6.15
N PRO A 316 -5.54 -16.94 -6.72
CA PRO A 316 -4.11 -17.04 -6.91
C PRO A 316 -3.53 -15.93 -7.81
N GLN A 317 -2.49 -15.24 -7.33
CA GLN A 317 -1.75 -14.20 -8.06
C GLN A 317 -0.27 -14.57 -8.30
N ASN A 318 0.04 -15.86 -8.13
CA ASN A 318 1.41 -16.36 -8.09
C ASN A 318 2.22 -16.11 -9.36
N THR A 319 1.58 -16.06 -10.54
CA THR A 319 2.29 -15.81 -11.80
C THR A 319 2.96 -14.44 -11.85
N LEU A 320 2.32 -13.39 -11.33
CA LEU A 320 2.86 -12.02 -11.35
C LEU A 320 3.51 -11.62 -10.03
N TYR A 321 3.04 -12.12 -8.88
CA TYR A 321 3.51 -11.71 -7.56
C TYR A 321 4.42 -12.74 -6.87
N GLY A 322 4.45 -14.00 -7.34
CA GLY A 322 5.30 -15.06 -6.78
C GLY A 322 4.70 -15.82 -5.61
N ARG A 323 5.54 -16.50 -4.81
CA ARG A 323 5.12 -17.26 -3.61
C ARG A 323 4.15 -16.51 -2.70
N ASN A 324 3.40 -17.27 -1.89
CA ASN A 324 2.55 -16.78 -0.81
C ASN A 324 1.36 -15.91 -1.28
N THR A 325 0.89 -16.11 -2.52
CA THR A 325 -0.24 -15.36 -3.09
C THR A 325 -1.36 -16.27 -3.60
N GLN A 326 -1.51 -17.46 -3.00
CA GLN A 326 -2.54 -18.44 -3.38
C GLN A 326 -3.96 -17.97 -3.05
N GLY A 327 -4.13 -17.31 -1.91
CA GLY A 327 -5.41 -16.72 -1.50
C GLY A 327 -5.67 -15.38 -2.18
N GLY A 328 -4.62 -14.58 -2.38
CA GLY A 328 -4.71 -13.27 -2.99
C GLY A 328 -3.55 -12.34 -2.67
N VAL A 329 -3.73 -11.07 -3.02
CA VAL A 329 -2.80 -9.97 -2.76
C VAL A 329 -3.58 -8.77 -2.23
N VAL A 330 -3.07 -8.15 -1.17
CA VAL A 330 -3.53 -6.84 -0.69
C VAL A 330 -2.44 -5.83 -1.01
N ASN A 331 -2.69 -4.94 -1.96
CA ASN A 331 -1.77 -3.91 -2.40
C ASN A 331 -2.26 -2.55 -1.89
N ILE A 332 -1.46 -1.91 -1.04
CA ILE A 332 -1.75 -0.63 -0.40
C ILE A 332 -0.88 0.43 -1.07
N ILE A 333 -1.52 1.42 -1.66
CA ILE A 333 -0.87 2.49 -2.40
C ILE A 333 -1.02 3.79 -1.62
N THR A 334 0.10 4.42 -1.29
CA THR A 334 0.13 5.75 -0.68
C THR A 334 0.22 6.84 -1.73
N LYS A 335 -0.25 8.03 -1.38
CA LYS A 335 -0.24 9.18 -2.29
C LYS A 335 1.16 9.52 -2.75
N LEU A 336 1.30 9.81 -4.03
CA LEU A 336 2.55 10.30 -4.58
C LEU A 336 2.76 11.79 -4.28
N PRO A 337 4.03 12.26 -4.24
CA PRO A 337 4.33 13.68 -4.21
C PRO A 337 3.73 14.46 -5.40
N THR A 338 3.15 15.62 -5.10
CA THR A 338 2.47 16.51 -6.04
C THR A 338 3.30 17.77 -6.31
N ASN A 339 3.08 18.40 -7.46
CA ASN A 339 3.69 19.71 -7.75
C ASN A 339 3.02 20.85 -6.97
N ILE A 340 1.70 20.77 -6.80
CA ILE A 340 0.91 21.74 -6.07
C ILE A 340 1.08 21.51 -4.56
N PRO A 341 1.46 22.53 -3.78
CA PRO A 341 1.51 22.43 -2.33
C PRO A 341 0.16 21.99 -1.76
N GLU A 342 0.17 20.97 -0.93
CA GLU A 342 -1.01 20.42 -0.27
C GLU A 342 -0.64 20.12 1.18
N SER A 343 -1.49 20.50 2.13
CA SER A 343 -1.37 20.06 3.52
C SER A 343 -2.69 19.49 4.02
N ARG A 344 -2.61 18.36 4.74
CA ARG A 344 -3.78 17.76 5.40
C ARG A 344 -3.49 17.50 6.86
N ILE A 345 -4.50 17.74 7.69
CA ILE A 345 -4.47 17.41 9.11
C ILE A 345 -5.76 16.69 9.50
N GLY A 346 -5.63 15.60 10.24
CA GLY A 346 -6.72 14.86 10.84
C GLY A 346 -6.47 14.70 12.34
N ALA A 347 -7.47 14.95 13.16
CA ALA A 347 -7.38 14.71 14.60
C ALA A 347 -8.67 14.04 15.08
N SER A 348 -8.56 13.03 15.94
CA SER A 348 -9.71 12.45 16.61
C SER A 348 -9.49 12.23 18.10
N TYR A 349 -10.59 12.31 18.84
CA TYR A 349 -10.65 12.03 20.27
C TYR A 349 -11.91 11.22 20.58
N GLY A 350 -11.77 10.15 21.37
CA GLY A 350 -12.86 9.24 21.67
C GLY A 350 -12.86 8.67 23.08
N ASN A 351 -13.79 7.75 23.33
CA ASN A 351 -13.80 6.96 24.55
C ASN A 351 -12.49 6.15 24.74
N TYR A 352 -12.25 5.72 25.98
CA TYR A 352 -10.96 5.13 26.40
C TYR A 352 -9.76 6.06 26.15
N ASN A 353 -9.98 7.38 26.19
CA ASN A 353 -8.94 8.38 25.97
C ASN A 353 -8.18 8.16 24.63
N SER A 354 -8.89 7.64 23.63
CA SER A 354 -8.37 7.43 22.29
C SER A 354 -8.04 8.76 21.66
N ARG A 355 -6.83 8.87 21.12
CA ARG A 355 -6.27 10.06 20.49
C ARG A 355 -5.59 9.61 19.21
N ASN A 356 -5.94 10.23 18.09
CA ASN A 356 -5.24 10.04 16.83
C ASN A 356 -4.97 11.40 16.20
N LEU A 357 -3.76 11.59 15.66
CA LEU A 357 -3.32 12.78 14.95
C LEU A 357 -2.56 12.35 13.69
N GLN A 358 -3.10 12.72 12.54
CA GLN A 358 -2.51 12.52 11.22
C GLN A 358 -2.15 13.86 10.61
N TYR A 359 -0.99 13.92 9.95
CA TYR A 359 -0.57 15.08 9.19
C TYR A 359 0.14 14.64 7.92
N SER A 360 -0.15 15.30 6.80
CA SER A 360 0.62 15.15 5.57
C SER A 360 0.87 16.49 4.89
N PHE A 361 1.97 16.56 4.15
CA PHE A 361 2.35 17.69 3.34
C PHE A 361 3.02 17.20 2.06
N SER A 362 2.72 17.86 0.96
CA SER A 362 3.29 17.59 -0.36
C SER A 362 3.59 18.89 -1.10
N GLY A 363 4.56 18.89 -2.01
CA GLY A 363 4.83 20.02 -2.90
C GLY A 363 6.11 19.87 -3.73
N ALA A 364 6.26 20.74 -4.73
CA ALA A 364 7.45 20.80 -5.57
C ALA A 364 8.66 21.39 -4.84
N VAL A 365 9.81 20.72 -4.97
CA VAL A 365 11.15 21.28 -4.70
C VAL A 365 11.68 21.98 -5.94
N ILE A 366 11.52 21.33 -7.10
CA ILE A 366 11.76 21.90 -8.43
C ILE A 366 10.47 21.69 -9.21
N PRO A 367 9.77 22.75 -9.62
CA PRO A 367 8.51 22.64 -10.37
C PRO A 367 8.64 21.66 -11.54
N ASP A 368 7.65 20.78 -11.64
CA ASP A 368 7.46 19.78 -12.72
C ASP A 368 8.59 18.75 -12.87
N LYS A 369 9.53 18.72 -11.92
CA LYS A 369 10.69 17.81 -11.98
C LYS A 369 10.92 17.08 -10.69
N LEU A 370 10.84 17.74 -9.54
CA LEU A 370 11.16 17.14 -8.26
C LEU A 370 10.14 17.59 -7.22
N SER A 371 9.36 16.64 -6.72
CA SER A 371 8.40 16.86 -5.63
C SER A 371 8.73 15.98 -4.44
N LEU A 372 8.31 16.44 -3.25
CA LEU A 372 8.43 15.70 -2.01
C LEU A 372 7.07 15.56 -1.33
N ARG A 373 6.95 14.52 -0.52
CA ARG A 373 5.81 14.31 0.37
C ARG A 373 6.30 13.76 1.70
N PHE A 374 5.69 14.20 2.79
CA PHE A 374 5.88 13.57 4.08
C PHE A 374 4.55 13.44 4.80
N SER A 375 4.38 12.33 5.51
CA SER A 375 3.20 12.07 6.31
C SER A 375 3.57 11.41 7.63
N GLY A 376 2.72 11.58 8.63
CA GLY A 376 2.91 11.01 9.95
C GLY A 376 1.61 10.80 10.69
N ASN A 377 1.63 9.80 11.57
CA ASN A 377 0.53 9.46 12.46
C ASN A 377 1.05 9.31 13.89
N TYR A 378 0.24 9.78 14.82
CA TYR A 378 0.37 9.52 16.24
C TYR A 378 -0.95 8.95 16.73
N GLU A 379 -0.89 7.87 17.50
CA GLU A 379 -2.05 7.30 18.14
C GLU A 379 -1.76 6.82 19.56
N ALA A 380 -2.76 6.95 20.42
CA ALA A 380 -2.71 6.43 21.78
C ALA A 380 -4.13 6.16 22.29
N GLN A 381 -4.29 5.06 23.03
CA GLN A 381 -5.56 4.66 23.62
C GLN A 381 -5.32 3.99 24.98
N ASP A 382 -6.16 4.27 25.97
CA ASP A 382 -6.14 3.53 27.22
C ASP A 382 -6.83 2.17 27.04
N GLY A 383 -6.41 1.17 27.80
CA GLY A 383 -7.00 -0.16 27.74
C GLY A 383 -8.42 -0.23 28.31
N PHE A 384 -9.24 -1.13 27.77
CA PHE A 384 -10.62 -1.37 28.19
C PHE A 384 -10.81 -2.64 29.02
N TYR A 385 -9.79 -3.50 29.12
CA TYR A 385 -9.83 -4.66 30.03
C TYR A 385 -9.56 -4.21 31.47
N LYS A 386 -10.30 -4.75 32.43
CA LYS A 386 -10.04 -4.56 33.87
C LYS A 386 -9.30 -5.76 34.43
N ASN A 387 -8.09 -5.55 34.93
CA ASN A 387 -7.39 -6.52 35.76
C ASN A 387 -7.83 -6.34 37.22
N THR A 388 -8.59 -7.28 37.77
CA THR A 388 -9.10 -7.22 39.15
C THR A 388 -8.06 -7.62 40.19
N PHE A 389 -7.01 -8.33 39.79
CA PHE A 389 -5.90 -8.69 40.67
C PHE A 389 -4.95 -7.50 40.92
N LEU A 390 -4.61 -6.76 39.86
CA LEU A 390 -3.75 -5.57 39.94
C LEU A 390 -4.50 -4.26 40.20
N ASP A 391 -5.84 -4.30 40.15
CA ASP A 391 -6.74 -3.16 40.26
C ASP A 391 -6.48 -2.04 39.23
N GLU A 392 -6.18 -2.40 37.98
CA GLU A 392 -5.93 -1.43 36.90
C GLU A 392 -6.52 -1.84 35.55
N ASN A 393 -6.68 -0.87 34.65
CA ASN A 393 -7.10 -1.14 33.28
C ASN A 393 -5.88 -1.46 32.41
N VAL A 394 -6.01 -2.48 31.57
CA VAL A 394 -4.93 -3.01 30.73
C VAL A 394 -5.34 -3.10 29.26
N GLY A 395 -4.35 -3.18 28.39
CA GLY A 395 -4.52 -3.16 26.93
C GLY A 395 -4.34 -1.76 26.34
N LYS A 396 -3.52 -0.91 26.98
CA LYS A 396 -3.14 0.39 26.41
C LYS A 396 -2.44 0.20 25.07
N ARG A 397 -2.64 1.14 24.16
CA ARG A 397 -1.99 1.18 22.85
C ARG A 397 -1.27 2.50 22.63
N PHE A 398 -0.13 2.44 21.95
CA PHE A 398 0.64 3.59 21.55
C PHE A 398 1.34 3.31 20.23
N GLY A 399 1.21 4.22 19.27
CA GLY A 399 1.82 4.11 17.95
C GLY A 399 2.30 5.46 17.42
N ILE A 400 3.42 5.41 16.71
CA ILE A 400 3.87 6.50 15.86
C ILE A 400 4.37 5.92 14.53
N ALA A 401 3.95 6.54 13.44
CA ALA A 401 4.37 6.17 12.10
C ALA A 401 4.72 7.42 11.29
N GLY A 402 5.64 7.28 10.34
CA GLY A 402 6.05 8.35 9.46
C GLY A 402 6.54 7.85 8.11
N ARG A 403 6.30 8.64 7.08
CA ARG A 403 6.70 8.38 5.70
C ARG A 403 7.32 9.61 5.07
N GLY A 404 8.34 9.41 4.25
CA GLY A 404 8.92 10.43 3.39
C GLY A 404 9.08 9.88 1.97
N GLN A 405 8.71 10.68 0.99
CA GLN A 405 8.73 10.33 -0.43
C GLN A 405 9.38 11.44 -1.25
N LEU A 406 10.10 11.03 -2.29
CA LEU A 406 10.63 11.89 -3.34
C LEU A 406 10.17 11.33 -4.68
N LEU A 407 9.72 12.21 -5.57
CA LEU A 407 9.37 11.89 -6.95
C LEU A 407 10.20 12.79 -7.87
N TRP A 408 11.02 12.18 -8.72
CA TRP A 408 11.87 12.84 -9.67
C TRP A 408 11.50 12.42 -11.10
N GLN A 409 11.13 13.41 -11.91
CA GLN A 409 10.78 13.29 -13.32
C GLN A 409 11.76 14.16 -14.13
N PRO A 410 12.95 13.64 -14.50
CA PRO A 410 13.93 14.42 -15.24
C PRO A 410 13.49 14.75 -16.68
N SER A 411 12.63 13.93 -17.26
CA SER A 411 11.91 14.13 -18.53
C SER A 411 10.57 13.37 -18.47
N ASP A 412 9.74 13.54 -19.50
CA ASP A 412 8.40 12.94 -19.56
C ASP A 412 8.43 11.40 -19.56
N GLU A 413 9.50 10.80 -20.07
CA GLU A 413 9.65 9.34 -20.13
C GLU A 413 10.16 8.72 -18.83
N TRP A 414 10.79 9.50 -17.93
CA TRP A 414 11.45 8.96 -16.75
C TRP A 414 10.70 9.34 -15.48
N THR A 415 10.40 8.34 -14.66
CA THR A 415 9.83 8.53 -13.32
C THR A 415 10.65 7.74 -12.30
N ILE A 416 11.26 8.45 -11.36
CA ILE A 416 12.11 7.87 -10.32
C ILE A 416 11.51 8.26 -8.97
N SER A 417 11.08 7.28 -8.18
CA SER A 417 10.52 7.54 -6.86
C SER A 417 11.31 6.82 -5.77
N PHE A 418 11.60 7.53 -4.69
CA PHE A 418 12.16 6.97 -3.46
C PHE A 418 11.16 7.15 -2.32
N ASN A 419 10.91 6.08 -1.57
CA ASN A 419 9.98 6.04 -0.44
C ASN A 419 10.70 5.46 0.77
N THR A 420 10.49 6.06 1.93
CA THR A 420 10.93 5.52 3.22
C THR A 420 9.80 5.61 4.24
N PHE A 421 9.61 4.55 5.00
CA PHE A 421 8.61 4.43 6.04
C PHE A 421 9.27 3.94 7.34
N GLY A 422 8.76 4.41 8.48
CA GLY A 422 9.14 3.93 9.80
C GLY A 422 7.97 3.98 10.77
N SER A 423 7.86 2.95 11.62
CA SER A 423 6.86 2.89 12.69
C SER A 423 7.44 2.32 13.97
N TYR A 424 6.82 2.70 15.08
CA TYR A 424 7.07 2.16 16.41
C TYR A 424 5.75 2.07 17.19
N ASN A 425 5.47 0.90 17.73
CA ASN A 425 4.34 0.61 18.58
C ASN A 425 4.85 0.09 19.94
N ASP A 426 4.24 0.57 21.02
CA ASP A 426 4.52 0.17 22.42
C ASP A 426 3.17 -0.10 23.10
N ASP A 427 2.64 -1.30 22.85
CA ASP A 427 1.33 -1.71 23.32
C ASP A 427 1.47 -2.55 24.59
N GLU A 428 0.49 -2.46 25.50
CA GLU A 428 0.28 -3.53 26.47
C GLU A 428 -0.28 -4.75 25.72
N PHE A 429 0.24 -5.94 26.04
CA PHE A 429 -0.19 -7.18 25.41
C PHE A 429 -1.69 -7.38 25.69
N SER A 430 -2.46 -7.70 24.64
CA SER A 430 -3.89 -7.90 24.81
C SER A 430 -4.15 -9.17 25.62
N PRO A 431 -4.82 -9.08 26.77
CA PRO A 431 -4.94 -10.22 27.66
C PRO A 431 -5.85 -11.29 27.07
N PHE A 432 -5.52 -12.55 27.35
CA PHE A 432 -6.46 -13.65 27.12
C PHE A 432 -7.45 -13.77 28.27
N SER A 433 -8.71 -14.01 27.93
CA SER A 433 -9.79 -14.31 28.86
C SER A 433 -10.25 -15.76 28.70
N PHE A 434 -10.91 -16.32 29.71
CA PHE A 434 -11.51 -17.64 29.54
C PHE A 434 -12.67 -17.59 28.55
N PHE A 435 -12.71 -18.57 27.65
CA PHE A 435 -13.77 -18.70 26.65
C PHE A 435 -15.14 -18.84 27.34
N LYS A 436 -16.13 -18.07 26.86
CA LYS A 436 -17.51 -18.03 27.41
C LYS A 436 -17.59 -17.63 28.90
N GLN A 437 -16.61 -16.87 29.40
CA GLN A 437 -16.73 -16.17 30.69
C GLN A 437 -17.87 -15.14 30.64
N SER A 438 -18.53 -14.88 31.78
CA SER A 438 -19.68 -13.96 31.86
C SER A 438 -19.34 -12.50 31.56
N ASP A 439 -18.11 -12.08 31.86
CA ASP A 439 -17.58 -10.75 31.53
C ASP A 439 -16.19 -10.98 30.93
N PRO A 440 -16.06 -10.97 29.59
CA PRO A 440 -14.80 -11.28 28.92
C PRO A 440 -13.76 -10.17 29.06
N PHE A 441 -14.14 -8.98 29.53
CA PHE A 441 -13.23 -7.84 29.73
C PHE A 441 -12.69 -7.73 31.15
N LYS A 442 -12.97 -8.73 32.02
CA LYS A 442 -12.37 -8.86 33.35
C LYS A 442 -11.39 -10.03 33.42
N ILE A 443 -10.18 -9.75 33.88
CA ILE A 443 -9.08 -10.71 34.00
C ILE A 443 -8.42 -10.65 35.37
N GLU A 444 -7.69 -11.70 35.74
CA GLU A 444 -6.95 -11.78 37.00
C GLU A 444 -5.53 -12.28 36.73
N GLN A 445 -4.69 -11.47 36.08
CA GLN A 445 -3.32 -11.84 35.70
C GLN A 445 -2.30 -11.14 36.60
N ASP A 446 -1.21 -11.82 36.98
CA ASP A 446 -0.17 -11.26 37.86
C ASP A 446 0.83 -10.34 37.13
N PHE A 447 0.80 -10.36 35.79
CA PHE A 447 1.74 -9.65 34.94
C PHE A 447 1.03 -8.98 33.77
N ILE A 448 1.26 -7.67 33.62
CA ILE A 448 0.80 -6.91 32.45
C ILE A 448 1.83 -7.12 31.35
N GLY A 449 1.43 -7.85 30.32
CA GLY A 449 2.27 -8.05 29.16
C GLY A 449 2.46 -6.77 28.35
N TYR A 450 3.45 -6.79 27.47
CA TYR A 450 3.74 -5.72 26.52
C TYR A 450 4.19 -6.30 25.18
N ASN A 451 4.04 -5.50 24.12
CA ASN A 451 4.43 -5.80 22.76
C ASN A 451 5.01 -4.54 22.12
N GLU A 452 6.32 -4.55 21.89
CA GLU A 452 7.04 -3.51 21.18
C GLU A 452 7.31 -3.96 19.74
N LEU A 453 6.75 -3.25 18.76
CA LEU A 453 6.97 -3.51 17.34
C LEU A 453 7.62 -2.29 16.70
N SER A 454 8.74 -2.49 16.00
CA SER A 454 9.38 -1.46 15.19
C SER A 454 9.58 -1.95 13.77
N THR A 455 9.24 -1.12 12.79
CA THR A 455 9.44 -1.43 11.38
C THR A 455 10.06 -0.23 10.67
N ASN A 456 10.97 -0.49 9.74
CA ASN A 456 11.38 0.51 8.75
C ASN A 456 11.51 -0.14 7.37
N ALA A 457 11.08 0.60 6.35
CA ALA A 457 11.04 0.14 4.97
C ALA A 457 11.55 1.23 4.03
N GLN A 458 12.20 0.82 2.95
CA GLN A 458 12.66 1.68 1.86
C GLN A 458 12.31 1.03 0.52
N ALA A 459 11.87 1.84 -0.44
CA ALA A 459 11.65 1.43 -1.82
C ALA A 459 12.22 2.46 -2.79
N LEU A 460 12.98 2.00 -3.77
CA LEU A 460 13.42 2.76 -4.92
C LEU A 460 12.77 2.17 -6.17
N LYS A 461 12.05 2.99 -6.92
CA LYS A 461 11.41 2.61 -8.17
C LYS A 461 11.90 3.52 -9.28
N ILE A 462 12.34 2.92 -10.36
CA ILE A 462 12.82 3.60 -11.57
C ILE A 462 11.98 3.07 -12.72
N ALA A 463 11.17 3.94 -13.31
CA ALA A 463 10.31 3.64 -14.43
C ALA A 463 10.73 4.47 -15.66
N TYR A 464 10.77 3.82 -16.81
CA TYR A 464 10.93 4.42 -18.12
C TYR A 464 9.72 4.09 -18.98
N ASN A 465 9.06 5.10 -19.52
CA ASN A 465 7.88 5.02 -20.37
C ASN A 465 8.21 5.55 -21.76
N GLY A 466 8.83 4.70 -22.60
CA GLY A 466 9.12 5.03 -23.99
C GLY A 466 7.99 4.61 -24.93
N SER A 467 8.02 5.14 -26.16
CA SER A 467 7.07 4.80 -27.22
C SER A 467 7.23 3.37 -27.76
N ALA A 468 8.42 2.77 -27.61
CA ALA A 468 8.69 1.41 -28.09
C ALA A 468 8.47 0.34 -27.02
N PHE A 469 8.74 0.68 -25.75
CA PHE A 469 8.59 -0.23 -24.62
C PHE A 469 8.60 0.57 -23.31
N ARG A 470 8.14 -0.09 -22.24
CA ARG A 470 8.26 0.40 -20.88
C ARG A 470 9.16 -0.52 -20.07
N THR A 471 9.85 0.03 -19.09
CA THR A 471 10.58 -0.79 -18.11
C THR A 471 10.46 -0.20 -16.71
N THR A 472 10.37 -1.08 -15.72
CA THR A 472 10.33 -0.69 -14.31
C THR A 472 11.31 -1.56 -13.53
N SER A 473 12.17 -0.92 -12.74
CA SER A 473 13.00 -1.55 -11.72
C SER A 473 12.47 -1.14 -10.35
N VAL A 474 12.28 -2.10 -9.45
CA VAL A 474 11.88 -1.85 -8.06
C VAL A 474 12.85 -2.57 -7.13
N THR A 475 13.52 -1.81 -6.28
CA THR A 475 14.40 -2.32 -5.22
C THR A 475 13.77 -1.98 -3.88
N THR A 476 13.59 -2.96 -2.99
CA THR A 476 13.04 -2.71 -1.65
C THR A 476 13.89 -3.32 -0.56
N ARG A 477 13.79 -2.72 0.63
CA ARG A 477 14.34 -3.26 1.87
C ARG A 477 13.35 -3.02 3.00
N ARG A 478 13.07 -4.03 3.80
CA ARG A 478 12.32 -3.91 5.05
C ARG A 478 13.08 -4.55 6.20
N PHE A 479 13.01 -3.93 7.37
CA PHE A 479 13.39 -4.54 8.64
C PHE A 479 12.28 -4.33 9.66
N SER A 480 11.94 -5.41 10.37
CA SER A 480 10.99 -5.39 11.48
C SER A 480 11.58 -6.11 12.68
N ASN A 481 11.31 -5.59 13.87
CA ASN A 481 11.68 -6.22 15.14
C ASN A 481 10.49 -6.14 16.11
N GLN A 482 10.09 -7.28 16.63
CA GLN A 482 9.04 -7.41 17.63
C GLN A 482 9.62 -8.03 18.90
N PHE A 483 9.39 -7.38 20.04
CA PHE A 483 9.66 -7.94 21.35
C PHE A 483 8.40 -7.95 22.19
N GLN A 484 8.02 -9.11 22.69
CA GLN A 484 6.84 -9.25 23.53
C GLN A 484 7.13 -10.08 24.78
N SER A 485 6.40 -9.76 25.85
CA SER A 485 6.32 -10.61 27.02
C SER A 485 4.89 -10.59 27.55
N THR A 486 4.37 -11.75 27.94
CA THR A 486 3.01 -11.88 28.48
C THR A 486 2.99 -12.88 29.64
N ASP A 487 1.94 -12.80 30.47
CA ASP A 487 1.63 -13.82 31.47
C ASP A 487 1.46 -15.17 30.75
N GLY A 488 2.18 -16.18 31.23
CA GLY A 488 2.21 -17.51 30.64
C GLY A 488 1.24 -18.50 31.25
N ASP A 489 0.63 -18.17 32.39
CA ASP A 489 -0.33 -19.04 33.08
C ASP A 489 -1.73 -18.42 33.20
N VAL A 490 -1.88 -17.13 32.85
CA VAL A 490 -3.15 -16.41 32.75
C VAL A 490 -3.90 -16.49 34.08
N SER A 491 -3.18 -16.23 35.16
CA SER A 491 -3.68 -16.38 36.52
C SER A 491 -3.01 -15.41 37.51
N PRO A 492 -3.55 -15.27 38.72
CA PRO A 492 -2.92 -14.47 39.77
C PRO A 492 -1.62 -15.08 40.33
N ALA A 493 -1.31 -16.33 39.99
CA ALA A 493 -0.14 -17.02 40.49
C ALA A 493 1.08 -16.68 39.62
N PRO A 494 2.24 -16.34 40.20
CA PRO A 494 3.42 -16.02 39.41
C PRO A 494 4.10 -17.31 38.95
N LEU A 495 3.59 -18.01 37.92
CA LEU A 495 4.14 -19.30 37.51
C LEU A 495 5.06 -19.15 36.30
N ALA A 496 4.57 -18.56 35.21
CA ALA A 496 5.27 -18.51 33.94
C ALA A 496 5.12 -17.16 33.23
N ARG A 497 6.14 -16.78 32.45
CA ARG A 497 6.05 -15.64 31.52
C ARG A 497 6.55 -16.06 30.16
N TYR A 498 5.77 -15.80 29.11
CA TYR A 498 6.27 -15.93 27.75
C TYR A 498 7.16 -14.75 27.40
N ILE A 499 8.24 -15.05 26.68
CA ILE A 499 9.19 -14.06 26.18
C ILE A 499 9.50 -14.44 24.74
N ASN A 500 9.11 -13.56 23.82
CA ASN A 500 9.40 -13.75 22.41
C ASN A 500 10.06 -12.50 21.82
N GLU A 501 11.09 -12.71 21.01
CA GLU A 501 11.77 -11.67 20.26
C GLU A 501 12.05 -12.21 18.86
N PHE A 502 11.50 -11.53 17.86
CA PHE A 502 11.65 -11.88 16.46
C PHE A 502 12.11 -10.66 15.67
N ASN A 503 13.06 -10.86 14.75
CA ASN A 503 13.37 -9.86 13.76
C ASN A 503 13.41 -10.45 12.36
N SER A 504 13.20 -9.59 11.37
CA SER A 504 13.26 -9.99 9.97
C SER A 504 13.84 -8.88 9.11
N THR A 505 14.66 -9.27 8.14
CA THR A 505 15.12 -8.41 7.05
C THR A 505 14.70 -9.02 5.71
N VAL A 506 14.08 -8.20 4.86
CA VAL A 506 13.72 -8.58 3.48
C VAL A 506 14.37 -7.62 2.51
N TRP A 507 15.01 -8.15 1.49
CA TRP A 507 15.48 -7.39 0.33
C TRP A 507 14.84 -7.96 -0.92
N THR A 508 14.33 -7.09 -1.80
CA THR A 508 13.79 -7.51 -3.10
C THR A 508 14.33 -6.68 -4.25
N GLN A 509 14.42 -7.30 -5.42
CA GLN A 509 14.68 -6.65 -6.70
C GLN A 509 13.74 -7.24 -7.75
N GLU A 510 12.90 -6.41 -8.33
CA GLU A 510 12.05 -6.75 -9.48
C GLU A 510 12.48 -5.90 -10.69
N ILE A 511 12.58 -6.51 -11.87
CA ILE A 511 12.77 -5.80 -13.14
C ILE A 511 11.70 -6.28 -14.09
N ARG A 512 11.00 -5.34 -14.73
CA ARG A 512 9.93 -5.59 -15.71
C ARG A 512 10.26 -4.91 -17.04
N PHE A 513 9.95 -5.58 -18.13
CA PHE A 513 9.88 -5.04 -19.48
C PHE A 513 8.47 -5.27 -20.01
N GLN A 514 7.86 -4.23 -20.56
CA GLN A 514 6.46 -4.23 -20.96
C GLN A 514 6.28 -3.58 -22.32
N SER A 515 5.22 -3.96 -23.03
CA SER A 515 4.74 -3.21 -24.19
C SER A 515 4.36 -1.76 -23.81
N PRO A 516 4.34 -0.83 -24.77
CA PRO A 516 3.75 0.50 -24.60
C PRO A 516 2.33 0.45 -24.01
N LEU A 517 1.92 1.53 -23.33
CA LEU A 517 0.59 1.61 -22.69
C LEU A 517 -0.56 1.61 -23.70
N ASP A 518 -0.34 2.20 -24.86
CA ASP A 518 -1.29 2.30 -25.99
C ASP A 518 -1.32 1.05 -26.87
N SER A 519 -0.56 0.00 -26.52
CA SER A 519 -0.63 -1.29 -27.21
C SER A 519 -1.99 -1.94 -26.96
N ASP A 520 -2.76 -2.15 -28.03
CA ASP A 520 -4.11 -2.72 -27.94
C ASP A 520 -4.14 -4.23 -28.25
N GLN A 521 -3.80 -4.60 -29.48
CA GLN A 521 -4.00 -5.99 -29.95
C GLN A 521 -3.09 -7.02 -29.26
N PHE A 522 -1.87 -6.63 -28.93
CA PHE A 522 -0.88 -7.52 -28.34
C PHE A 522 -0.11 -6.79 -27.25
N ARG A 523 -0.35 -7.18 -26.00
CA ARG A 523 0.33 -6.64 -24.82
C ARG A 523 1.18 -7.73 -24.19
N TRP A 524 2.33 -7.34 -23.66
CA TRP A 524 3.23 -8.31 -23.06
C TRP A 524 3.98 -7.70 -21.87
N LEU A 525 4.32 -8.56 -20.93
CA LEU A 525 5.14 -8.27 -19.76
C LEU A 525 6.12 -9.43 -19.56
N PHE A 526 7.40 -9.12 -19.37
CA PHE A 526 8.41 -10.08 -18.92
C PHE A 526 9.19 -9.51 -17.76
N GLY A 527 9.52 -10.32 -16.77
CA GLY A 527 10.24 -9.86 -15.60
C GLY A 527 11.11 -10.90 -14.92
N GLY A 528 12.03 -10.39 -14.12
CA GLY A 528 12.86 -11.14 -13.20
C GLY A 528 12.64 -10.65 -11.78
N TYR A 529 12.70 -11.57 -10.81
CA TYR A 529 12.53 -11.27 -9.39
C TYR A 529 13.60 -11.97 -8.57
N TYR A 530 14.16 -11.25 -7.61
CA TYR A 530 15.04 -11.77 -6.58
C TYR A 530 14.57 -11.31 -5.21
N GLU A 531 14.65 -12.20 -4.23
CA GLU A 531 14.41 -11.90 -2.83
C GLU A 531 15.45 -12.59 -1.95
N SER A 532 15.94 -11.85 -0.95
CA SER A 532 16.69 -12.37 0.19
C SER A 532 15.90 -12.10 1.46
N TYR A 533 15.63 -13.16 2.21
CA TYR A 533 14.82 -13.13 3.42
C TYR A 533 15.60 -13.74 4.58
N GLU A 534 15.72 -12.97 5.66
CA GLU A 534 16.30 -13.41 6.92
C GLU A 534 15.24 -13.23 8.01
N TYR A 535 15.00 -14.30 8.78
CA TYR A 535 14.09 -14.30 9.93
C TYR A 535 14.78 -14.92 11.12
N ASN A 536 15.01 -14.11 12.15
CA ASN A 536 15.69 -14.53 13.36
C ASN A 536 14.69 -14.64 14.49
N THR A 537 14.59 -15.84 15.04
CA THR A 537 14.03 -16.08 16.37
C THR A 537 15.13 -15.78 17.37
N VAL A 538 15.12 -14.59 17.96
CA VAL A 538 16.12 -14.17 18.96
C VAL A 538 15.80 -14.81 20.31
N ALA A 539 14.53 -14.85 20.68
CA ALA A 539 14.02 -15.57 21.83
C ALA A 539 12.64 -16.12 21.51
N ASP A 540 12.41 -17.39 21.82
CA ASP A 540 11.08 -17.97 21.83
C ASP A 540 11.00 -18.98 22.96
N GLY A 541 10.27 -18.64 24.02
CA GLY A 541 10.08 -19.55 25.14
C GLY A 541 9.45 -18.90 26.35
N PHE A 542 9.69 -19.50 27.51
CA PHE A 542 9.05 -19.11 28.76
C PHE A 542 10.04 -19.10 29.92
N ARG A 543 9.79 -18.19 30.85
CA ARG A 543 10.50 -18.09 32.12
C ARG A 543 9.62 -18.63 33.23
N LEU A 544 10.14 -19.57 34.01
CA LEU A 544 9.46 -20.20 35.14
C LEU A 544 9.99 -19.66 36.48
N THR A 545 9.07 -19.41 37.40
CA THR A 545 9.40 -19.22 38.82
C THR A 545 9.64 -20.56 39.50
N GLU A 546 9.98 -20.56 40.80
CA GLU A 546 10.12 -21.80 41.56
C GLU A 546 8.80 -22.56 41.65
N GLN A 547 7.69 -21.83 41.87
CA GLN A 547 6.34 -22.40 41.87
C GLN A 547 5.96 -22.90 40.47
N GLY A 548 6.26 -22.13 39.42
CA GLY A 548 6.00 -22.54 38.05
C GLY A 548 6.78 -23.79 37.65
N ALA A 549 8.08 -23.87 37.99
CA ALA A 549 8.88 -25.05 37.73
C ALA A 549 8.29 -26.29 38.41
N SER A 550 7.88 -26.17 39.69
CA SER A 550 7.20 -27.25 40.38
C SER A 550 5.85 -27.61 39.75
N ALA A 551 5.06 -26.62 39.30
CA ALA A 551 3.73 -26.82 38.73
C ALA A 551 3.78 -27.48 37.34
N PHE A 552 4.77 -27.12 36.52
CA PHE A 552 4.96 -27.63 35.17
C PHE A 552 5.95 -28.80 35.07
N GLY A 553 6.45 -29.31 36.20
CA GLY A 553 7.32 -30.50 36.25
C GLY A 553 8.77 -30.26 35.83
N PHE A 554 9.26 -29.02 35.88
CA PHE A 554 10.66 -28.69 35.65
C PHE A 554 11.48 -28.87 36.93
N PRO A 555 12.74 -29.34 36.84
CA PRO A 555 13.55 -29.65 38.01
C PRO A 555 13.97 -28.42 38.83
N ALA A 556 13.92 -27.22 38.22
CA ALA A 556 14.32 -25.97 38.85
C ALA A 556 13.77 -24.76 38.07
N PRO A 557 13.61 -23.59 38.72
CA PRO A 557 13.28 -22.33 38.04
C PRO A 557 14.33 -21.96 37.00
N GLY A 558 13.90 -21.33 35.91
CA GLY A 558 14.78 -21.02 34.79
C GLY A 558 14.02 -20.46 33.59
N THR A 559 14.70 -20.40 32.46
CA THR A 559 14.16 -19.93 31.19
C THR A 559 14.39 -21.00 30.13
N ASP A 560 13.32 -21.52 29.54
CA ASP A 560 13.40 -22.25 28.27
C ASP A 560 13.46 -21.21 27.14
N ARG A 561 14.46 -21.33 26.27
CA ARG A 561 14.66 -20.41 25.16
C ARG A 561 15.12 -21.15 23.92
N ALA A 562 14.32 -21.06 22.87
CA ALA A 562 14.75 -21.33 21.51
C ALA A 562 15.29 -20.05 20.86
N SER A 563 16.33 -20.22 20.04
CA SER A 563 16.84 -19.21 19.12
C SER A 563 17.14 -19.88 17.79
N GLY A 564 16.88 -19.20 16.68
CA GLY A 564 17.18 -19.73 15.36
C GLY A 564 17.25 -18.66 14.29
N GLU A 565 17.96 -18.97 13.22
CA GLU A 565 18.17 -18.11 12.06
C GLU A 565 17.67 -18.86 10.84
N LEU A 566 16.66 -18.31 10.17
CA LEU A 566 16.12 -18.83 8.92
C LEU A 566 16.50 -17.88 7.80
N TYR A 567 17.24 -18.40 6.83
CA TYR A 567 17.64 -17.68 5.63
C TYR A 567 16.94 -18.28 4.42
N ARG A 568 16.44 -17.45 3.52
CA ARG A 568 15.79 -17.89 2.29
C ARG A 568 16.16 -16.98 1.13
N ASN A 569 16.50 -17.59 -0.01
CA ASN A 569 16.68 -16.88 -1.26
C ASN A 569 15.65 -17.38 -2.27
N THR A 570 15.02 -16.44 -2.97
CA THR A 570 14.04 -16.71 -4.03
C THR A 570 14.53 -16.10 -5.34
N TYR A 571 14.51 -16.89 -6.41
CA TYR A 571 14.78 -16.44 -7.77
C TYR A 571 13.59 -16.78 -8.65
N ALA A 572 13.15 -15.85 -9.49
CA ALA A 572 12.10 -16.14 -10.45
C ALA A 572 12.25 -15.39 -11.77
N VAL A 573 11.73 -16.03 -12.81
CA VAL A 573 11.49 -15.43 -14.12
C VAL A 573 10.02 -15.62 -14.46
N PHE A 574 9.41 -14.59 -15.01
CA PHE A 574 7.97 -14.60 -15.29
C PHE A 574 7.63 -13.79 -16.53
N GLY A 575 6.48 -14.08 -17.11
CA GLY A 575 5.90 -13.27 -18.15
C GLY A 575 4.42 -13.53 -18.35
N GLN A 576 3.76 -12.58 -18.99
CA GLN A 576 2.36 -12.62 -19.37
C GLN A 576 2.18 -11.98 -20.75
N VAL A 577 1.28 -12.53 -21.54
CA VAL A 577 0.86 -12.01 -22.84
C VAL A 577 -0.65 -11.92 -22.85
N ASP A 578 -1.17 -10.77 -23.28
CA ASP A 578 -2.57 -10.57 -23.61
C ASP A 578 -2.69 -10.37 -25.12
N TYR A 579 -3.57 -11.14 -25.76
CA TYR A 579 -3.79 -11.10 -27.18
C TYR A 579 -5.28 -10.92 -27.49
N LYS A 580 -5.60 -9.93 -28.31
CA LYS A 580 -6.95 -9.67 -28.82
C LYS A 580 -7.11 -10.19 -30.25
N PRO A 581 -7.50 -11.47 -30.47
CA PRO A 581 -7.77 -11.98 -31.82
C PRO A 581 -8.88 -11.21 -32.53
N VAL A 582 -9.85 -10.69 -31.76
CA VAL A 582 -10.89 -9.75 -32.20
C VAL A 582 -11.10 -8.72 -31.08
N PRO A 583 -11.67 -7.53 -31.36
CA PRO A 583 -11.76 -6.46 -30.36
C PRO A 583 -12.52 -6.82 -29.07
N SER A 584 -13.46 -7.77 -29.14
CA SER A 584 -14.30 -8.19 -28.00
C SER A 584 -13.74 -9.38 -27.20
N LEU A 585 -12.63 -9.98 -27.60
CA LEU A 585 -12.08 -11.18 -26.97
C LEU A 585 -10.61 -10.95 -26.61
N THR A 586 -10.26 -11.04 -25.33
CA THR A 586 -8.87 -11.04 -24.86
C THR A 586 -8.51 -12.45 -24.38
N LEU A 587 -7.37 -12.97 -24.84
CA LEU A 587 -6.77 -14.20 -24.38
C LEU A 587 -5.50 -13.88 -23.61
N THR A 588 -5.43 -14.29 -22.35
CA THR A 588 -4.27 -14.07 -21.48
C THR A 588 -3.59 -15.38 -21.16
N ALA A 589 -2.27 -15.42 -21.34
CA ALA A 589 -1.42 -16.53 -20.95
C ALA A 589 -0.21 -16.02 -20.17
N GLY A 590 -0.01 -16.54 -18.97
CA GLY A 590 1.11 -16.21 -18.10
C GLY A 590 1.83 -17.44 -17.60
N LEU A 591 3.13 -17.30 -17.34
CA LEU A 591 3.98 -18.36 -16.80
C LEU A 591 5.05 -17.76 -15.89
N ARG A 592 5.28 -18.42 -14.75
CA ARG A 592 6.39 -18.12 -13.85
C ARG A 592 7.13 -19.40 -13.48
N TYR A 593 8.45 -19.35 -13.50
CA TYR A 593 9.29 -20.34 -12.83
C TYR A 593 9.91 -19.68 -11.60
N GLU A 594 9.74 -20.30 -10.44
CA GLU A 594 10.26 -19.81 -9.18
C GLU A 594 11.07 -20.91 -8.47
N SER A 595 12.24 -20.54 -7.96
CA SER A 595 13.13 -21.41 -7.20
C SER A 595 13.39 -20.80 -5.83
N ASN A 596 13.20 -21.62 -4.80
CA ASN A 596 13.36 -21.24 -3.41
C ASN A 596 14.35 -22.15 -2.69
N LYS A 597 15.29 -21.55 -1.96
CA LYS A 597 16.20 -22.27 -1.07
C LYS A 597 16.13 -21.70 0.33
N THR A 598 15.75 -22.52 1.30
CA THR A 598 15.65 -22.18 2.72
C THR A 598 16.72 -22.92 3.52
N ARG A 599 17.33 -22.24 4.50
CA ARG A 599 18.36 -22.74 5.40
C ARG A 599 18.00 -22.38 6.84
N LEU A 600 18.20 -23.31 7.77
CA LEU A 600 17.87 -23.13 9.20
C LEU A 600 19.05 -23.52 10.10
N ASP A 601 19.39 -22.60 11.00
CA ASP A 601 20.19 -22.86 12.20
C ASP A 601 19.30 -22.67 13.44
N ARG A 602 19.43 -23.54 14.45
CA ARG A 602 18.66 -23.42 15.69
C ARG A 602 19.34 -24.04 16.89
N ARG A 603 19.21 -23.36 18.03
CA ARG A 603 19.53 -23.88 19.37
C ARG A 603 18.35 -23.70 20.31
N ARG A 604 18.17 -24.63 21.24
CA ARG A 604 17.22 -24.49 22.34
C ARG A 604 17.91 -24.92 23.63
N ASN A 605 17.86 -24.05 24.63
CA ASN A 605 18.53 -24.28 25.91
C ASN A 605 17.56 -23.95 27.06
N TYR A 606 17.81 -24.59 28.19
CA TYR A 606 17.23 -24.18 29.46
C TYR A 606 18.30 -23.55 30.34
N GLU A 607 18.07 -22.30 30.70
CA GLU A 607 18.96 -21.49 31.54
C GLU A 607 18.44 -21.51 32.97
N LEU A 608 19.20 -22.06 33.90
CA LEU A 608 18.79 -22.16 35.31
C LEU A 608 18.88 -20.79 35.99
N ALA A 609 17.90 -20.48 36.86
CA ALA A 609 17.90 -19.23 37.62
C ALA A 609 19.12 -19.10 38.55
N ALA A 610 19.67 -20.23 39.02
CA ALA A 610 20.88 -20.31 39.84
C ALA A 610 22.20 -20.22 39.04
N GLY A 611 22.12 -20.11 37.71
CA GLY A 611 23.26 -20.17 36.79
C GLY A 611 23.47 -21.56 36.19
N GLY A 612 24.05 -21.58 34.99
CA GLY A 612 24.19 -22.77 34.16
C GLY A 612 23.14 -22.83 33.04
N SER A 613 23.50 -23.48 31.93
CA SER A 613 22.62 -23.66 30.76
C SER A 613 22.90 -25.02 30.16
N PHE A 614 21.85 -25.72 29.73
CA PHE A 614 21.97 -27.00 29.03
C PHE A 614 21.00 -27.06 27.85
N PRO A 615 21.38 -27.76 26.76
CA PRO A 615 20.50 -27.90 25.60
C PRO A 615 19.27 -28.73 25.96
N ILE A 616 18.10 -28.27 25.52
CA ILE A 616 16.84 -29.04 25.54
C ILE A 616 16.38 -29.19 24.10
N GLY A 617 16.43 -30.41 23.58
CA GLY A 617 16.15 -30.71 22.18
C GLY A 617 17.41 -30.69 21.31
N GLU A 618 17.20 -31.01 20.03
CA GLU A 618 18.29 -31.12 19.06
C GLU A 618 18.81 -29.73 18.64
N THR A 619 20.14 -29.56 18.62
CA THR A 619 20.76 -28.41 17.95
C THR A 619 20.77 -28.66 16.44
N VAL A 620 20.18 -27.74 15.69
CA VAL A 620 20.12 -27.79 14.23
C VAL A 620 21.18 -26.85 13.69
N ASN A 621 22.04 -27.35 12.81
CA ASN A 621 23.01 -26.51 12.11
C ASN A 621 22.88 -26.77 10.61
N ASP A 622 22.76 -25.69 9.85
CA ASP A 622 22.89 -25.65 8.40
C ASP A 622 21.99 -26.65 7.64
N VAL A 623 20.74 -26.79 8.08
CA VAL A 623 19.79 -27.66 7.38
C VAL A 623 19.14 -26.89 6.26
N GLU A 624 19.09 -27.49 5.08
CA GLU A 624 18.59 -26.86 3.86
C GLU A 624 17.37 -27.59 3.31
N GLN A 625 16.49 -26.83 2.67
CA GLN A 625 15.39 -27.35 1.87
C GLN A 625 15.18 -26.47 0.64
N ASN A 626 14.92 -27.11 -0.50
CA ASN A 626 14.61 -26.43 -1.75
C ASN A 626 13.14 -26.66 -2.12
N SER A 627 12.56 -25.71 -2.84
CA SER A 627 11.20 -25.81 -3.37
C SER A 627 11.13 -25.00 -4.66
N ASP A 628 10.87 -25.68 -5.78
CA ASP A 628 10.85 -25.12 -7.12
C ASP A 628 9.50 -25.40 -7.76
N GLU A 629 8.92 -24.42 -8.46
CA GLU A 629 7.57 -24.57 -9.03
C GLU A 629 7.40 -23.83 -10.36
N LEU A 630 6.60 -24.43 -11.25
CA LEU A 630 6.18 -23.84 -12.52
C LEU A 630 4.70 -23.44 -12.43
N ILE A 631 4.42 -22.16 -12.60
CA ILE A 631 3.15 -21.54 -12.21
C ILE A 631 2.47 -20.89 -13.43
N PRO A 632 1.63 -21.65 -14.17
CA PRO A 632 0.87 -21.12 -15.30
C PRO A 632 -0.42 -20.39 -14.86
N ARG A 633 -0.83 -19.45 -15.69
CA ARG A 633 -2.13 -18.76 -15.66
C ARG A 633 -2.70 -18.70 -17.07
N LEU A 634 -3.98 -19.03 -17.20
CA LEU A 634 -4.75 -18.84 -18.43
C LEU A 634 -6.02 -18.08 -18.10
N ALA A 635 -6.35 -17.06 -18.87
CA ALA A 635 -7.63 -16.36 -18.75
C ALA A 635 -8.22 -16.02 -20.12
N VAL A 636 -9.55 -15.95 -20.17
CA VAL A 636 -10.32 -15.54 -21.33
C VAL A 636 -11.30 -14.48 -20.88
N GLU A 637 -11.30 -13.35 -21.56
CA GLU A 637 -12.21 -12.23 -21.36
C GLU A 637 -13.05 -12.06 -22.61
N TYR A 638 -14.38 -11.97 -22.46
CA TYR A 638 -15.29 -11.61 -23.54
C TYR A 638 -16.12 -10.38 -23.17
N ARG A 639 -15.96 -9.33 -23.96
CA ARG A 639 -16.63 -8.05 -23.79
C ARG A 639 -17.82 -7.96 -24.74
N PHE A 640 -19.01 -7.93 -24.18
CA PHE A 640 -20.24 -7.78 -24.96
C PHE A 640 -20.42 -6.34 -25.43
N ASN A 641 -20.05 -5.38 -24.58
CA ASN A 641 -20.03 -3.93 -24.82
C ASN A 641 -19.08 -3.28 -23.78
N PRO A 642 -18.81 -1.96 -23.84
CA PRO A 642 -17.91 -1.30 -22.89
C PRO A 642 -18.24 -1.53 -21.41
N ASN A 643 -19.53 -1.75 -21.08
CA ASN A 643 -20.06 -1.82 -19.73
C ASN A 643 -20.41 -3.24 -19.28
N LEU A 644 -20.11 -4.28 -20.08
CA LEU A 644 -20.43 -5.67 -19.74
C LEU A 644 -19.35 -6.62 -20.24
N MET A 645 -18.68 -7.25 -19.29
CA MET A 645 -17.61 -8.22 -19.53
C MET A 645 -17.85 -9.49 -18.71
N ILE A 646 -17.60 -10.64 -19.32
CA ILE A 646 -17.48 -11.93 -18.64
C ILE A 646 -16.04 -12.43 -18.79
N TYR A 647 -15.49 -13.03 -17.74
CA TYR A 647 -14.18 -13.64 -17.80
C TYR A 647 -14.18 -15.02 -17.14
N THR A 648 -13.21 -15.82 -17.52
CA THR A 648 -12.88 -17.08 -16.85
C THR A 648 -11.37 -17.23 -16.75
N SER A 649 -10.90 -17.86 -15.69
CA SER A 649 -9.48 -18.12 -15.48
C SER A 649 -9.20 -19.49 -14.85
N ILE A 650 -8.02 -20.00 -15.17
CA ILE A 650 -7.43 -21.19 -14.57
C ILE A 650 -6.02 -20.79 -14.12
N THR A 651 -5.77 -20.87 -12.82
CA THR A 651 -4.51 -20.39 -12.24
C THR A 651 -3.95 -21.42 -11.28
N ARG A 652 -2.65 -21.73 -11.41
CA ARG A 652 -1.92 -22.53 -10.43
C ARG A 652 -1.42 -21.62 -9.30
N GLY A 653 -1.65 -22.03 -8.07
CA GLY A 653 -1.13 -21.35 -6.88
C GLY A 653 0.05 -22.12 -6.26
N TYR A 654 0.96 -21.40 -5.61
CA TYR A 654 2.17 -21.95 -4.99
C TYR A 654 2.50 -21.29 -3.63
N LYS A 655 2.81 -22.12 -2.64
CA LYS A 655 3.39 -21.72 -1.37
C LYS A 655 4.55 -22.67 -1.06
N PRO A 656 5.79 -22.17 -0.95
CA PRO A 656 6.96 -23.01 -0.81
C PRO A 656 6.90 -23.94 0.41
N GLY A 657 7.56 -25.09 0.28
CA GLY A 657 7.97 -25.89 1.43
C GLY A 657 9.01 -25.15 2.28
N GLY A 658 9.30 -25.67 3.46
CA GLY A 658 10.24 -25.00 4.36
C GLY A 658 10.55 -25.76 5.63
N LEU A 659 11.38 -25.12 6.45
CA LEU A 659 11.91 -25.70 7.68
C LEU A 659 11.23 -25.08 8.90
N ASN A 660 10.64 -25.94 9.72
CA ASN A 660 9.99 -25.55 10.97
C ASN A 660 11.03 -25.40 12.10
N TYR A 661 11.27 -24.15 12.51
CA TYR A 661 12.23 -23.87 13.60
C TYR A 661 11.78 -24.44 14.96
N ARG A 662 10.49 -24.73 15.18
CA ARG A 662 9.99 -25.30 16.45
C ARG A 662 10.05 -26.83 16.53
N ALA A 663 10.39 -27.52 15.43
CA ALA A 663 10.34 -28.99 15.37
C ALA A 663 11.46 -29.68 16.17
N ASP A 664 11.12 -30.47 17.18
CA ASP A 664 12.13 -31.16 18.02
C ASP A 664 12.73 -32.42 17.38
N THR A 665 12.24 -32.86 16.22
CA THR A 665 12.72 -34.05 15.50
C THR A 665 13.23 -33.69 14.11
N GLU A 666 14.15 -34.50 13.57
CA GLU A 666 14.62 -34.36 12.19
C GLU A 666 13.48 -34.57 11.17
N VAL A 667 12.59 -35.54 11.43
CA VAL A 667 11.47 -35.88 10.53
C VAL A 667 10.40 -34.79 10.49
N GLY A 668 10.07 -34.16 11.63
CA GLY A 668 9.05 -33.10 11.69
C GLY A 668 9.55 -31.71 11.29
N ARG A 669 10.82 -31.59 10.87
CA ARG A 669 11.48 -30.33 10.56
C ARG A 669 11.15 -29.81 9.16
N PRO A 670 11.34 -30.56 8.07
CA PRO A 670 10.89 -30.14 6.75
C PRO A 670 9.37 -30.34 6.59
N PHE A 671 8.74 -29.46 5.83
CA PHE A 671 7.37 -29.63 5.32
C PHE A 671 7.33 -29.34 3.82
N GLU A 672 6.45 -30.02 3.08
CA GLU A 672 6.37 -29.93 1.61
C GLU A 672 5.69 -28.63 1.13
N GLU A 673 5.93 -28.25 -0.12
CA GLU A 673 5.17 -27.20 -0.78
C GLU A 673 3.68 -27.49 -0.83
N GLU A 674 2.91 -26.41 -0.74
CA GLU A 674 1.47 -26.40 -0.94
C GLU A 674 1.18 -25.85 -2.34
N THR A 675 0.38 -26.57 -3.12
CA THR A 675 0.01 -26.15 -4.48
C THR A 675 -1.50 -26.14 -4.63
N SER A 676 -2.01 -25.31 -5.55
CA SER A 676 -3.43 -25.25 -5.80
C SER A 676 -3.78 -25.04 -7.27
N TRP A 677 -4.97 -25.49 -7.65
CA TRP A 677 -5.61 -25.14 -8.91
C TRP A 677 -6.90 -24.39 -8.61
N ASN A 678 -6.99 -23.16 -9.10
CA ASN A 678 -8.19 -22.34 -9.01
C ASN A 678 -8.85 -22.22 -10.39
N TYR A 679 -10.17 -22.38 -10.40
CA TYR A 679 -11.05 -22.17 -11.54
C TYR A 679 -12.03 -21.07 -11.17
N GLU A 680 -12.07 -20.00 -11.96
CA GLU A 680 -12.94 -18.85 -11.72
C GLU A 680 -13.76 -18.51 -12.96
N VAL A 681 -15.00 -18.09 -12.73
CA VAL A 681 -15.85 -17.41 -13.70
C VAL A 681 -16.40 -16.16 -13.03
N GLY A 682 -16.24 -15.01 -13.69
CA GLY A 682 -16.73 -13.74 -13.17
C GLY A 682 -17.37 -12.87 -14.23
N LEU A 683 -18.16 -11.92 -13.77
CA LEU A 683 -18.91 -10.95 -14.56
C LEU A 683 -18.69 -9.57 -13.96
N LYS A 684 -18.39 -8.60 -14.81
CA LYS A 684 -18.29 -7.18 -14.45
C LYS A 684 -19.27 -6.39 -15.30
N SER A 685 -20.05 -5.55 -14.65
CA SER A 685 -21.06 -4.77 -15.34
C SER A 685 -21.29 -3.41 -14.71
N SER A 686 -21.54 -2.42 -15.55
CA SER A 686 -21.98 -1.10 -15.16
C SER A 686 -23.25 -0.69 -15.91
N TRP A 687 -24.10 0.08 -15.24
CA TRP A 687 -25.44 0.43 -15.70
C TRP A 687 -25.77 1.88 -15.33
N PHE A 688 -26.68 2.49 -16.09
CA PHE A 688 -27.19 3.84 -15.82
C PHE A 688 -26.06 4.87 -15.70
N ASP A 689 -25.15 4.90 -16.68
CA ASP A 689 -24.00 5.82 -16.71
C ASP A 689 -23.13 5.66 -15.45
N ASN A 690 -22.71 4.41 -15.18
CA ASN A 690 -21.91 4.00 -14.02
C ASN A 690 -22.53 4.26 -12.63
N ARG A 691 -23.79 4.67 -12.55
CA ARG A 691 -24.53 4.81 -11.28
C ARG A 691 -24.90 3.49 -10.63
N LEU A 692 -24.76 2.37 -11.32
CA LEU A 692 -24.82 1.04 -10.73
C LEU A 692 -23.73 0.16 -11.31
N THR A 693 -22.80 -0.28 -10.47
CA THR A 693 -21.78 -1.27 -10.80
C THR A 693 -22.08 -2.56 -10.05
N ALA A 694 -22.03 -3.68 -10.77
CA ALA A 694 -22.27 -5.01 -10.22
C ALA A 694 -21.20 -5.98 -10.72
N ASN A 695 -20.44 -6.54 -9.76
CA ASN A 695 -19.41 -7.53 -10.00
C ASN A 695 -19.79 -8.85 -9.32
N LEU A 696 -19.57 -9.95 -10.02
CA LEU A 696 -19.88 -11.30 -9.57
C LEU A 696 -18.70 -12.23 -9.85
N ALA A 697 -18.38 -13.12 -8.91
CA ALA A 697 -17.43 -14.20 -9.15
C ALA A 697 -17.88 -15.50 -8.48
N VAL A 698 -17.66 -16.62 -9.16
CA VAL A 698 -17.78 -17.98 -8.61
C VAL A 698 -16.46 -18.68 -8.84
N PHE A 699 -15.99 -19.39 -7.82
CA PHE A 699 -14.69 -20.06 -7.87
C PHE A 699 -14.71 -21.42 -7.20
N ASN A 700 -13.82 -22.29 -7.68
CA ASN A 700 -13.46 -23.56 -7.05
C ASN A 700 -11.93 -23.67 -6.99
N THR A 701 -11.40 -23.97 -5.80
CA THR A 701 -9.98 -24.19 -5.58
C THR A 701 -9.77 -25.57 -4.98
N GLN A 702 -8.91 -26.37 -5.61
CA GLN A 702 -8.38 -27.60 -5.02
C GLN A 702 -6.96 -27.33 -4.55
N VAL A 703 -6.65 -27.70 -3.31
CA VAL A 703 -5.35 -27.47 -2.68
C VAL A 703 -4.77 -28.81 -2.27
N ASP A 704 -3.56 -29.08 -2.78
CA ASP A 704 -2.76 -30.22 -2.42
C ASP A 704 -1.70 -29.77 -1.40
N ASN A 705 -1.44 -30.64 -0.43
CA ASN A 705 -0.43 -30.42 0.61
C ASN A 705 -0.63 -29.16 1.48
N TYR A 706 -1.88 -28.76 1.73
CA TYR A 706 -2.24 -27.69 2.66
C TYR A 706 -1.51 -27.82 4.01
N GLN A 707 -0.70 -26.83 4.36
CA GLN A 707 0.20 -26.89 5.52
C GLN A 707 -0.56 -26.55 6.82
N VAL A 708 -0.75 -27.55 7.69
CA VAL A 708 -1.48 -27.44 8.97
C VAL A 708 -0.51 -27.55 10.15
N PRO A 709 -0.40 -26.53 11.02
CA PRO A 709 0.41 -26.63 12.22
C PRO A 709 -0.30 -27.44 13.31
N LEU A 710 0.45 -28.32 13.96
CA LEU A 710 -0.04 -29.19 15.03
C LEU A 710 0.59 -28.85 16.38
N PRO A 711 -0.21 -28.65 17.43
CA PRO A 711 0.29 -28.47 18.78
C PRO A 711 0.87 -29.78 19.33
N ASP A 712 1.89 -29.65 20.18
CA ASP A 712 2.41 -30.73 21.01
C ASP A 712 1.58 -30.90 22.30
N ILE A 713 2.02 -31.81 23.18
CA ILE A 713 1.35 -32.06 24.47
C ILE A 713 1.34 -30.85 25.42
N SER A 714 2.18 -29.85 25.19
CA SER A 714 2.22 -28.59 25.94
C SER A 714 1.36 -27.50 25.32
N GLY A 715 0.67 -27.79 24.21
CA GLY A 715 -0.16 -26.84 23.48
C GLY A 715 0.65 -25.95 22.50
N GLN A 716 1.94 -26.20 22.31
CA GLN A 716 2.77 -25.42 21.41
C GLN A 716 2.80 -26.02 20.01
N PHE A 717 2.52 -25.21 18.99
CA PHE A 717 2.66 -25.63 17.58
C PHE A 717 4.12 -25.95 17.26
N ARG A 718 4.44 -27.25 17.15
CA ARG A 718 5.79 -27.76 16.94
C ARG A 718 5.93 -28.62 15.69
N ASN A 719 4.84 -29.09 15.11
CA ASN A 719 4.85 -29.89 13.89
C ASN A 719 4.00 -29.22 12.82
N ILE A 720 4.29 -29.52 11.54
CA ILE A 720 3.47 -29.13 10.40
C ILE A 720 3.18 -30.42 9.63
N VAL A 721 1.94 -30.58 9.20
CA VAL A 721 1.51 -31.71 8.35
C VAL A 721 0.86 -31.18 7.09
N ASN A 722 0.90 -31.96 6.03
CA ASN A 722 0.30 -31.64 4.75
C ASN A 722 -1.08 -32.34 4.64
N ALA A 723 -2.09 -31.60 4.20
CA ALA A 723 -3.48 -32.05 4.07
C ALA A 723 -4.06 -31.71 2.68
N GLY A 724 -5.13 -32.40 2.26
CA GLY A 724 -5.94 -32.02 1.10
C GLY A 724 -7.06 -31.06 1.51
N VAL A 725 -7.32 -30.03 0.69
CA VAL A 725 -8.40 -29.06 0.93
C VAL A 725 -9.17 -28.75 -0.36
N SER A 726 -10.49 -28.60 -0.24
CA SER A 726 -11.36 -28.13 -1.33
C SER A 726 -12.15 -26.92 -0.90
N ILE A 727 -12.18 -25.89 -1.75
CA ILE A 727 -12.82 -24.61 -1.47
C ILE A 727 -13.73 -24.25 -2.64
N THR A 728 -15.00 -23.97 -2.35
CA THR A 728 -15.94 -23.41 -3.34
C THR A 728 -16.56 -22.15 -2.76
N GLY A 729 -16.72 -21.12 -3.58
CA GLY A 729 -17.30 -19.87 -3.10
C GLY A 729 -17.90 -19.00 -4.18
N PHE A 730 -18.52 -17.93 -3.70
CA PHE A 730 -19.26 -16.94 -4.46
C PHE A 730 -18.98 -15.56 -3.88
N GLU A 731 -18.85 -14.55 -4.73
CA GLU A 731 -18.60 -13.15 -4.38
C GLU A 731 -19.52 -12.25 -5.19
N LEU A 732 -20.12 -11.28 -4.52
CA LEU A 732 -20.95 -10.23 -5.10
C LEU A 732 -20.48 -8.88 -4.55
N GLU A 733 -20.30 -7.90 -5.44
CA GLU A 733 -20.08 -6.51 -5.08
C GLU A 733 -21.04 -5.63 -5.88
N LEU A 734 -21.69 -4.71 -5.18
CA LEU A 734 -22.62 -3.75 -5.74
C LEU A 734 -22.25 -2.35 -5.23
N LYS A 735 -22.13 -1.40 -6.14
CA LYS A 735 -22.05 0.02 -5.81
C LYS A 735 -23.12 0.74 -6.60
N ALA A 736 -23.97 1.50 -5.92
CA ALA A 736 -25.06 2.22 -6.54
C ALA A 736 -25.14 3.66 -6.04
N GLU A 737 -25.46 4.59 -6.92
CA GLU A 737 -25.80 5.97 -6.62
C GLU A 737 -27.24 6.27 -7.09
N PRO A 738 -28.28 5.87 -6.32
CA PRO A 738 -29.67 6.01 -6.75
C PRO A 738 -30.16 7.45 -6.96
N ILE A 739 -29.59 8.40 -6.22
CA ILE A 739 -29.78 9.85 -6.34
C ILE A 739 -28.48 10.55 -5.96
N ASP A 740 -28.28 11.77 -6.45
CA ASP A 740 -27.05 12.54 -6.22
C ASP A 740 -26.69 12.60 -4.73
N GLY A 741 -25.46 12.17 -4.44
CA GLY A 741 -24.91 12.18 -3.09
C GLY A 741 -25.42 11.05 -2.19
N PHE A 742 -26.33 10.18 -2.64
CA PHE A 742 -26.71 8.97 -1.90
C PHE A 742 -26.07 7.71 -2.50
N ASN A 743 -25.16 7.11 -1.74
CA ASN A 743 -24.41 5.91 -2.14
C ASN A 743 -24.84 4.68 -1.34
N LEU A 744 -25.04 3.57 -2.04
CA LEU A 744 -25.21 2.24 -1.48
C LEU A 744 -24.03 1.37 -1.90
N ILE A 745 -23.27 0.87 -0.93
CA ILE A 745 -22.10 0.01 -1.15
C ILE A 745 -22.39 -1.33 -0.49
N THR A 746 -22.31 -2.43 -1.23
CA THR A 746 -22.61 -3.77 -0.72
C THR A 746 -21.56 -4.76 -1.20
N GLY A 747 -21.05 -5.58 -0.29
CA GLY A 747 -20.26 -6.75 -0.60
C GLY A 747 -20.84 -7.98 0.09
N PHE A 748 -20.83 -9.12 -0.58
CA PHE A 748 -21.25 -10.40 -0.04
C PHE A 748 -20.33 -11.51 -0.53
N GLY A 749 -19.79 -12.29 0.41
CA GLY A 749 -18.96 -13.45 0.15
C GLY A 749 -19.56 -14.69 0.81
N TYR A 750 -19.59 -15.81 0.07
CA TYR A 750 -19.90 -17.13 0.60
C TYR A 750 -18.73 -18.07 0.32
N ILE A 751 -18.42 -18.93 1.31
CA ILE A 751 -17.38 -19.93 1.18
C ILE A 751 -17.72 -21.25 1.90
N ASP A 752 -17.38 -22.35 1.22
CA ASP A 752 -17.34 -23.70 1.77
C ASP A 752 -15.95 -24.30 1.51
N GLY A 753 -15.04 -24.08 2.47
CA GLY A 753 -13.70 -24.68 2.51
C GLY A 753 -13.64 -25.83 3.50
N LYS A 754 -13.20 -27.01 3.06
CA LYS A 754 -13.14 -28.23 3.89
C LYS A 754 -11.88 -29.04 3.62
N PHE A 755 -11.42 -29.76 4.64
CA PHE A 755 -10.41 -30.80 4.47
C PHE A 755 -10.98 -31.98 3.68
N THR A 756 -10.27 -32.41 2.65
CA THR A 756 -10.59 -33.59 1.84
C THR A 756 -9.75 -34.80 2.25
N ASP A 757 -8.52 -34.58 2.69
CA ASP A 757 -7.60 -35.61 3.19
C ASP A 757 -6.73 -35.08 4.34
N TYR A 758 -7.11 -35.39 5.56
CA TYR A 758 -6.40 -34.98 6.77
C TYR A 758 -6.68 -35.96 7.91
N THR A 759 -5.66 -36.73 8.25
CA THR A 759 -5.61 -37.50 9.49
C THR A 759 -4.40 -37.02 10.30
N ASN A 760 -4.62 -36.63 11.55
CA ASN A 760 -3.53 -36.23 12.44
C ASN A 760 -2.64 -37.45 12.70
N PRO A 761 -1.36 -37.42 12.29
CA PRO A 761 -0.48 -38.58 12.39
C PRO A 761 -0.07 -38.92 13.83
N PHE A 762 -0.26 -37.98 14.77
CA PHE A 762 0.11 -38.16 16.19
C PHE A 762 -1.06 -38.68 17.04
N THR A 763 -2.30 -38.29 16.73
CA THR A 763 -3.50 -38.69 17.49
C THR A 763 -4.35 -39.74 16.77
N GLY A 764 -4.19 -39.91 15.46
CA GLY A 764 -5.02 -40.76 14.62
C GLY A 764 -6.43 -40.20 14.35
N GLN A 765 -6.73 -38.97 14.81
CA GLN A 765 -8.01 -38.31 14.54
C GLN A 765 -8.13 -37.92 13.08
N ASN A 766 -9.30 -38.16 12.49
CA ASN A 766 -9.62 -37.81 11.11
C ASN A 766 -10.46 -36.52 11.09
N PHE A 767 -10.04 -35.55 10.28
CA PHE A 767 -10.68 -34.24 10.14
C PHE A 767 -11.31 -34.01 8.75
N ASN A 768 -11.43 -35.06 7.92
CA ASN A 768 -12.08 -34.98 6.61
C ASN A 768 -13.51 -34.46 6.74
N GLY A 769 -13.85 -33.48 5.92
CA GLY A 769 -15.16 -32.82 5.93
C GLY A 769 -15.29 -31.66 6.93
N ASN A 770 -14.35 -31.52 7.87
CA ASN A 770 -14.30 -30.35 8.76
C ASN A 770 -13.92 -29.10 7.98
N ARG A 771 -14.40 -27.96 8.46
CA ARG A 771 -14.17 -26.64 7.87
C ARG A 771 -12.82 -26.09 8.29
N LEU A 772 -12.23 -25.30 7.40
CA LEU A 772 -10.99 -24.58 7.66
C LEU A 772 -11.17 -23.58 8.81
N THR A 773 -10.12 -23.45 9.63
CA THR A 773 -10.10 -22.50 10.75
C THR A 773 -10.10 -21.05 10.24
N TYR A 774 -10.59 -20.12 11.08
CA TYR A 774 -10.63 -18.68 10.79
C TYR A 774 -11.30 -18.32 9.45
N THR A 775 -12.23 -19.15 8.98
CA THR A 775 -12.90 -18.99 7.68
C THR A 775 -14.41 -18.85 7.86
N PRO A 776 -14.93 -17.60 7.99
CA PRO A 776 -16.36 -17.34 8.09
C PRO A 776 -17.12 -17.89 6.89
N LYS A 777 -18.20 -18.64 7.14
CA LYS A 777 -19.03 -19.23 6.07
C LYS A 777 -19.57 -18.19 5.08
N PHE A 778 -19.86 -17.01 5.58
CA PHE A 778 -20.20 -15.85 4.77
C PHE A 778 -19.64 -14.60 5.42
N THR A 779 -19.38 -13.60 4.59
CA THR A 779 -18.99 -12.24 4.98
C THR A 779 -19.90 -11.28 4.23
N TYR A 780 -20.33 -10.19 4.86
CA TYR A 780 -21.07 -9.15 4.16
C TYR A 780 -20.82 -7.78 4.75
N ASN A 781 -20.83 -6.78 3.89
CA ASN A 781 -20.86 -5.37 4.25
C ASN A 781 -21.97 -4.66 3.48
N LEU A 782 -22.68 -3.77 4.16
CA LEU A 782 -23.72 -2.93 3.58
C LEU A 782 -23.57 -1.53 4.17
N ALA A 783 -23.23 -0.56 3.33
CA ALA A 783 -23.14 0.84 3.71
C ALA A 783 -24.17 1.67 2.94
N ALA A 784 -24.91 2.49 3.69
CA ALA A 784 -25.73 3.56 3.14
C ALA A 784 -25.10 4.90 3.54
N GLN A 785 -24.83 5.74 2.56
CA GLN A 785 -24.13 7.00 2.72
C GLN A 785 -24.90 8.12 2.03
N TYR A 786 -24.99 9.27 2.69
CA TYR A 786 -25.49 10.51 2.12
C TYR A 786 -24.46 11.61 2.31
N ARG A 787 -24.08 12.28 1.22
CA ARG A 787 -23.29 13.51 1.23
C ARG A 787 -24.06 14.60 0.51
N SER A 788 -24.19 15.75 1.15
CA SER A 788 -24.87 16.90 0.56
C SER A 788 -24.07 17.46 -0.63
N PRO A 789 -24.68 17.65 -1.81
CA PRO A 789 -24.01 18.28 -2.95
C PRO A 789 -23.51 19.69 -2.60
N GLY A 790 -22.25 19.99 -2.89
CA GLY A 790 -21.63 21.29 -2.61
C GLY A 790 -21.18 21.51 -1.15
N GLY A 791 -21.20 20.47 -0.33
CA GLY A 791 -20.86 20.53 1.09
C GLY A 791 -22.10 20.64 1.98
N GLY A 792 -21.92 20.38 3.28
CA GLY A 792 -23.01 20.34 4.25
C GLY A 792 -23.01 19.03 5.02
N ILE A 793 -24.15 18.33 5.04
CA ILE A 793 -24.32 17.12 5.85
C ILE A 793 -23.65 15.93 5.17
N PHE A 794 -22.85 15.21 5.94
CA PHE A 794 -22.39 13.85 5.65
C PHE A 794 -23.01 12.89 6.67
N ALA A 795 -23.54 11.77 6.22
CA ALA A 795 -24.01 10.69 7.08
C ALA A 795 -23.72 9.33 6.44
N ARG A 796 -23.21 8.39 7.22
CA ARG A 796 -22.94 7.01 6.81
C ARG A 796 -23.38 6.06 7.92
N MET A 797 -24.05 4.99 7.55
CA MET A 797 -24.30 3.84 8.42
C MET A 797 -23.86 2.58 7.69
N GLU A 798 -23.16 1.70 8.40
CA GLU A 798 -22.55 0.51 7.84
C GLU A 798 -22.85 -0.71 8.72
N LEU A 799 -23.27 -1.79 8.09
CA LEU A 799 -23.49 -3.10 8.68
C LEU A 799 -22.41 -4.04 8.15
N GLN A 800 -21.64 -4.65 9.04
CA GLN A 800 -20.62 -5.66 8.72
C GLN A 800 -21.00 -6.96 9.41
N GLY A 801 -20.96 -8.10 8.72
CA GLY A 801 -21.37 -9.36 9.32
C GLY A 801 -20.57 -10.57 8.89
N PHE A 802 -20.47 -11.52 9.82
CA PHE A 802 -19.64 -12.70 9.71
C PHE A 802 -20.47 -13.92 10.10
N GLY A 803 -20.44 -14.95 9.23
CA GLY A 803 -21.02 -16.26 9.53
C GLY A 803 -20.15 -17.06 10.50
N THR A 804 -20.63 -18.24 10.90
CA THR A 804 -19.89 -19.14 11.77
C THR A 804 -18.51 -19.47 11.21
N TYR A 805 -17.51 -19.48 12.09
CA TYR A 805 -16.15 -20.00 11.84
C TYR A 805 -15.62 -20.73 13.08
N PHE A 806 -14.57 -21.52 12.85
CA PHE A 806 -13.93 -22.37 13.85
C PHE A 806 -12.51 -21.91 14.12
N PHE A 807 -12.01 -22.18 15.32
CA PHE A 807 -10.65 -21.85 15.74
C PHE A 807 -9.71 -23.07 15.73
N ASP A 808 -10.27 -24.27 15.60
CA ASP A 808 -9.57 -25.54 15.64
C ASP A 808 -10.03 -26.50 14.52
N ASP A 809 -9.12 -27.38 14.11
CA ASP A 809 -9.36 -28.35 13.03
C ASP A 809 -10.46 -29.36 13.35
N ALA A 810 -10.68 -29.65 14.64
CA ALA A 810 -11.76 -30.52 15.10
C ALA A 810 -13.15 -29.85 15.00
N ASN A 811 -13.20 -28.54 14.76
CA ASN A 811 -14.40 -27.72 14.72
C ASN A 811 -15.21 -27.76 16.03
N GLU A 812 -14.52 -27.87 17.18
CA GLU A 812 -15.14 -27.89 18.52
C GLU A 812 -15.22 -26.49 19.15
N ILE A 813 -14.31 -25.59 18.78
CA ILE A 813 -14.26 -24.22 19.25
C ILE A 813 -14.71 -23.31 18.11
N GLN A 814 -15.88 -22.68 18.29
CA GLN A 814 -16.52 -21.87 17.24
C GLN A 814 -16.90 -20.49 17.73
N GLN A 815 -17.00 -19.55 16.78
CA GLN A 815 -17.70 -18.28 16.94
C GLN A 815 -19.04 -18.36 16.19
N ASP A 816 -20.12 -18.05 16.89
CA ASP A 816 -21.46 -17.94 16.31
C ASP A 816 -21.56 -16.70 15.41
N PRO A 817 -22.49 -16.65 14.44
CA PRO A 817 -22.63 -15.50 13.55
C PRO A 817 -22.85 -14.21 14.34
N PHE A 818 -22.19 -13.13 13.92
CA PHE A 818 -22.35 -11.82 14.54
C PHE A 818 -22.35 -10.73 13.46
N ALA A 819 -22.82 -9.54 13.84
CA ALA A 819 -22.76 -8.36 13.00
C ALA A 819 -22.43 -7.12 13.83
N LEU A 820 -21.70 -6.20 13.21
CA LEU A 820 -21.31 -4.93 13.76
C LEU A 820 -22.03 -3.83 12.99
N VAL A 821 -22.50 -2.81 13.71
CA VAL A 821 -23.05 -1.61 13.10
C VAL A 821 -22.18 -0.43 13.46
N ASN A 822 -21.74 0.30 12.44
CA ASN A 822 -20.93 1.51 12.55
C ASN A 822 -21.71 2.68 11.99
N ALA A 823 -21.50 3.88 12.54
CA ALA A 823 -22.18 5.09 12.11
C ALA A 823 -21.25 6.29 12.17
N ARG A 824 -21.40 7.20 11.21
CA ARG A 824 -20.70 8.47 11.16
C ARG A 824 -21.63 9.55 10.66
N ILE A 825 -21.61 10.70 11.31
CA ILE A 825 -22.37 11.88 10.90
C ILE A 825 -21.50 13.11 11.08
N GLY A 826 -21.55 14.04 10.13
CA GLY A 826 -20.71 15.22 10.18
C GLY A 826 -21.18 16.35 9.31
N TYR A 827 -20.42 17.43 9.39
CA TYR A 827 -20.56 18.60 8.54
C TYR A 827 -19.27 18.85 7.77
N GLU A 828 -19.39 18.98 6.45
CA GLU A 828 -18.31 19.21 5.50
C GLU A 828 -18.41 20.64 4.95
N GLY A 829 -17.39 21.44 5.20
CA GLY A 829 -17.16 22.71 4.51
C GLY A 829 -16.23 22.52 3.31
N LYS A 830 -15.81 23.62 2.70
CA LYS A 830 -14.93 23.59 1.51
C LYS A 830 -13.60 22.85 1.74
N ASN A 831 -13.01 23.05 2.92
CA ASN A 831 -11.64 22.64 3.26
C ASN A 831 -11.55 21.95 4.63
N TYR A 832 -12.69 21.60 5.23
CA TYR A 832 -12.70 20.99 6.55
C TYR A 832 -13.95 20.11 6.74
N GLY A 833 -13.84 19.12 7.61
CA GLY A 833 -14.95 18.28 8.04
C GLY A 833 -14.89 18.04 9.55
N VAL A 834 -16.05 18.05 10.19
CA VAL A 834 -16.20 17.68 11.61
C VAL A 834 -17.21 16.55 11.70
N TYR A 835 -16.82 15.45 12.32
CA TYR A 835 -17.58 14.21 12.36
C TYR A 835 -17.72 13.70 13.78
N LEU A 836 -18.90 13.18 14.10
CA LEU A 836 -19.12 12.23 15.19
C LEU A 836 -19.12 10.84 14.58
N PHE A 837 -18.45 9.91 15.23
CA PHE A 837 -18.41 8.51 14.80
C PHE A 837 -18.68 7.58 15.97
N ALA A 838 -19.20 6.40 15.65
CA ALA A 838 -19.33 5.29 16.57
C ALA A 838 -19.18 3.97 15.81
N ASN A 839 -18.29 3.09 16.29
CA ASN A 839 -18.08 1.74 15.77
C ASN A 839 -18.60 0.72 16.78
N ASN A 840 -19.18 -0.36 16.29
CA ASN A 840 -19.87 -1.36 17.11
C ASN A 840 -20.93 -0.72 18.03
N ILE A 841 -21.85 0.07 17.48
CA ILE A 841 -22.79 0.90 18.25
C ILE A 841 -23.71 0.12 19.21
N PHE A 842 -23.89 -1.18 18.95
CA PHE A 842 -24.70 -2.08 19.77
C PHE A 842 -23.88 -2.86 20.79
N ASP A 843 -22.57 -2.58 20.91
CA ASP A 843 -21.65 -3.23 21.83
C ASP A 843 -21.71 -4.77 21.71
N THR A 844 -21.70 -5.25 20.46
CA THR A 844 -21.76 -6.69 20.17
C THR A 844 -20.44 -7.33 20.59
N GLU A 845 -20.51 -8.31 21.48
CA GLU A 845 -19.37 -9.12 21.90
C GLU A 845 -19.13 -10.28 20.93
N TYR A 846 -17.87 -10.48 20.55
CA TYR A 846 -17.45 -11.56 19.64
C TYR A 846 -16.00 -11.97 19.90
N VAL A 847 -15.69 -13.23 19.63
CA VAL A 847 -14.37 -13.84 19.83
C VAL A 847 -13.56 -13.71 18.55
N THR A 848 -12.36 -13.13 18.62
CA THR A 848 -11.47 -12.98 17.47
C THR A 848 -10.44 -14.11 17.36
N SER A 849 -10.07 -14.72 18.48
CA SER A 849 -9.19 -15.88 18.51
C SER A 849 -9.52 -16.73 19.73
N ALA A 850 -9.40 -18.05 19.59
CA ALA A 850 -9.48 -18.97 20.71
C ALA A 850 -8.57 -20.17 20.47
N PHE A 851 -8.06 -20.77 21.56
CA PHE A 851 -7.25 -21.97 21.48
C PHE A 851 -7.33 -22.76 22.79
N ALA A 852 -7.07 -24.06 22.67
CA ALA A 852 -7.00 -24.94 23.84
C ALA A 852 -5.79 -24.56 24.70
N PHE A 853 -6.04 -24.29 25.97
CA PHE A 853 -5.03 -24.07 27.00
C PHE A 853 -5.34 -24.98 28.20
N PRO A 854 -5.01 -26.28 28.10
CA PRO A 854 -5.56 -27.31 28.99
C PRO A 854 -5.37 -26.98 30.48
N PRO A 855 -6.41 -27.17 31.32
CA PRO A 855 -7.70 -27.80 31.01
C PRO A 855 -8.79 -26.84 30.50
N ARG A 856 -8.45 -25.59 30.13
CA ARG A 856 -9.41 -24.55 29.73
C ARG A 856 -9.22 -24.14 28.27
N ILE A 857 -10.06 -23.22 27.81
CA ILE A 857 -9.94 -22.56 26.51
C ILE A 857 -9.73 -21.08 26.79
N LEU A 858 -8.71 -20.51 26.16
CA LEU A 858 -8.45 -19.08 26.18
C LEU A 858 -8.99 -18.43 24.91
N ALA A 859 -9.39 -17.16 25.03
CA ALA A 859 -9.96 -16.39 23.95
C ALA A 859 -9.58 -14.91 24.03
N SER A 860 -9.47 -14.29 22.86
CA SER A 860 -9.41 -12.84 22.68
C SER A 860 -10.73 -12.35 22.11
N TYR A 861 -11.14 -11.14 22.49
CA TYR A 861 -12.41 -10.55 22.09
C TYR A 861 -12.20 -9.31 21.24
N GLY A 862 -13.19 -9.04 20.39
CA GLY A 862 -13.26 -7.83 19.58
C GLY A 862 -13.40 -6.58 20.44
N ASN A 863 -13.20 -5.42 19.80
CA ASN A 863 -13.33 -4.15 20.50
C ASN A 863 -14.79 -3.91 20.95
N PRO A 864 -15.00 -3.39 22.17
CA PRO A 864 -16.31 -2.88 22.58
C PRO A 864 -16.68 -1.66 21.73
N VAL A 865 -17.86 -1.09 21.98
CA VAL A 865 -18.29 0.15 21.33
C VAL A 865 -17.21 1.25 21.48
N THR A 866 -16.82 1.84 20.35
CA THR A 866 -15.92 3.01 20.33
C THR A 866 -16.64 4.18 19.70
N TYR A 867 -16.48 5.38 20.25
CA TYR A 867 -17.11 6.58 19.71
C TYR A 867 -16.30 7.81 20.02
N GLY A 868 -16.43 8.83 19.18
CA GLY A 868 -15.65 10.05 19.33
C GLY A 868 -16.00 11.14 18.34
N ILE A 869 -15.16 12.15 18.34
CA ILE A 869 -15.18 13.27 17.39
C ILE A 869 -13.91 13.22 16.55
N GLN A 870 -14.05 13.54 15.26
CA GLN A 870 -12.95 13.69 14.32
C GLN A 870 -13.06 15.03 13.61
N VAL A 871 -11.93 15.71 13.45
CA VAL A 871 -11.80 16.92 12.63
C VAL A 871 -10.78 16.63 11.54
N ARG A 872 -11.09 17.02 10.32
CA ARG A 872 -10.17 16.99 9.18
C ARG A 872 -10.12 18.37 8.54
N ALA A 873 -8.95 18.76 8.04
CA ALA A 873 -8.79 19.96 7.23
C ALA A 873 -7.73 19.76 6.15
N SER A 874 -7.93 20.41 5.01
CA SER A 874 -7.05 20.44 3.86
C SER A 874 -6.75 21.89 3.44
N PHE A 875 -5.49 22.19 3.16
CA PHE A 875 -4.99 23.53 2.84
C PHE A 875 -4.17 23.56 1.56
#